data_AF-A0A381VUL7-F1
#
_entry.id   AF-A0A381VUL7-F1
#
_cell.length_a   1.000
_cell.length_b   1.000
_cell.length_c   1.000
_cell.angle_alpha   90.00
_cell.angle_beta   90.00
_cell.angle_gamma   90.00
#
_symmetry.space_group_name_H-M   'P 1'
#
loop_
_entity.id
_entity.type
_entity.pdbx_description
1 polymer ?
#
loop_
_entity_poly.entity_id
_entity_poly.type
_entity_poly.pdbx_seq_one_letter_code
_entity_poly.pdbx_strand_id
1 'polypeptide(L)'
;MSIFIFAQTEPVKDLHINHPRVWALTHAMIHPEPGEFIKDGTIIIRDGRIEKIGRYIQVPKDAYEIDLQGAQVYAGFIDGWLEVKKDEAQNSPDDHWNQKVRPEYRAKNDLKVKEKDLKALRSIGITVAHVVPEKGIFKGQSDLVILNEPYLSLSKNASQVLEFKAGGWSDRGYPNSLLGTIALMRQSFLDAEWYGKARSIADKYPDKNEPVQLNPSLTVLETFRSKRRPVLFKTRDEHFALRALKIADEFNLNPWLLGSGYEYRRLDEISKQKPFIIFPLEFPAKPQVKDPNVALQYSTEQLKHWDMAPDNIFKVHDAGMQFCFTSAPLKKKSDFRKNLQRIIDHGLSPDIALAALTTYPAEAMGVSKILGKIQPGYLANLVVTDGDYFDPKSRVISLWVSGEEHYLGPRFLVDPKGSWVLIVHGKKYDLEISVPGAGKKNVDGFKGKSPKSGKLSGNIIVGDKKLKLRDLELYESKISFIADGKPMGFKGALAFNGEIVKDDIFGFVHDGSGQKFPFTANRTKKKEPKPRTPEIASDLTLFYPEGAYGITGELLTPNAVLINDAILWTCGPKGLLEEWDILFVGGKIDKVAPDITVPMGSVHVINGAGKYITPGLIDCHSHSAASSINEGAQAVTAEVRIRDVLNGDDINIYRQLGGGLTTANVLHGSANPIGGQNAVIKLRWGSGPEGLIFKNAPQGIKFALGENVKQANWEST
;
A
#
# COMPACT_ATOMS: atom_id res chain seq x y z
N MET A 1 -54.52 -25.12 38.53
CA MET A 1 -53.75 -25.53 37.33
C MET A 1 -52.31 -25.19 37.62
N SER A 2 -51.54 -26.20 38.05
CA SER A 2 -50.20 -26.02 38.62
C SER A 2 -49.16 -25.78 37.52
N ILE A 3 -48.44 -24.67 37.62
CA ILE A 3 -47.32 -24.32 36.75
C ILE A 3 -46.07 -25.03 37.28
N PHE A 4 -45.63 -26.08 36.60
CA PHE A 4 -44.33 -26.69 36.82
C PHE A 4 -43.27 -25.93 36.01
N ILE A 5 -42.41 -25.18 36.70
CA ILE A 5 -41.17 -24.64 36.15
C ILE A 5 -40.12 -25.74 36.30
N PHE A 6 -39.75 -26.40 35.20
CA PHE A 6 -38.56 -27.24 35.16
C PHE A 6 -37.33 -26.34 35.01
N ALA A 7 -36.73 -25.93 36.14
CA ALA A 7 -35.36 -25.46 36.16
C ALA A 7 -34.44 -26.69 36.10
N GLN A 8 -34.05 -27.09 34.90
CA GLN A 8 -33.06 -28.13 34.70
C GLN A 8 -31.69 -27.44 34.64
N THR A 9 -30.98 -27.39 35.75
CA THR A 9 -29.54 -27.11 35.73
C THR A 9 -28.86 -28.31 35.06
N GLU A 10 -28.46 -28.15 33.80
CA GLU A 10 -27.60 -29.13 33.15
C GLU A 10 -26.27 -29.24 33.91
N PRO A 11 -25.73 -30.45 34.12
CA PRO A 11 -24.40 -30.60 34.67
C PRO A 11 -23.39 -30.00 33.69
N VAL A 12 -22.49 -29.15 34.21
CA VAL A 12 -21.39 -28.56 33.46
C VAL A 12 -20.52 -29.70 32.90
N LYS A 13 -20.74 -30.05 31.63
CA LYS A 13 -19.82 -30.88 30.84
C LYS A 13 -18.65 -30.00 30.43
N ASP A 14 -17.70 -29.85 31.34
CA ASP A 14 -16.27 -29.69 31.07
C ASP A 14 -15.56 -29.29 32.38
N LEU A 15 -14.37 -29.87 32.61
CA LEU A 15 -13.41 -29.31 33.56
C LEU A 15 -13.14 -27.88 33.11
N HIS A 16 -13.41 -26.88 33.95
CA HIS A 16 -13.07 -25.48 33.67
C HIS A 16 -11.62 -25.40 33.15
N ILE A 17 -11.47 -25.16 31.85
CA ILE A 17 -10.21 -24.66 31.30
C ILE A 17 -10.15 -23.21 31.81
N ASN A 18 -9.60 -23.02 33.00
CA ASN A 18 -9.30 -21.69 33.52
C ASN A 18 -8.14 -21.14 32.71
N HIS A 19 -8.44 -20.58 31.54
CA HIS A 19 -7.47 -19.80 30.78
C HIS A 19 -6.90 -18.71 31.69
N PRO A 20 -5.57 -18.52 31.72
CA PRO A 20 -4.97 -17.46 32.52
C PRO A 20 -5.58 -16.11 32.12
N ARG A 21 -6.12 -15.38 33.09
CA ARG A 21 -6.65 -14.02 32.86
C ARG A 21 -5.55 -12.96 32.93
N VAL A 22 -4.39 -13.37 33.41
CA VAL A 22 -3.22 -12.52 33.67
C VAL A 22 -2.00 -13.20 33.09
N TRP A 23 -1.23 -12.46 32.32
CA TRP A 23 0.00 -12.93 31.69
C TRP A 23 1.14 -11.99 32.05
N ALA A 24 2.33 -12.55 32.26
CA ALA A 24 3.56 -11.79 32.44
C ALA A 24 4.54 -12.19 31.35
N LEU A 25 4.81 -11.30 30.41
CA LEU A 25 5.81 -11.50 29.36
C LEU A 25 7.14 -10.92 29.86
N THR A 26 8.10 -11.76 30.23
CA THR A 26 9.34 -11.35 30.92
C THR A 26 10.58 -11.43 30.03
N HIS A 27 11.63 -10.68 30.37
CA HIS A 27 12.96 -10.69 29.71
C HIS A 27 12.98 -10.35 28.20
N ALA A 28 11.95 -9.69 27.68
CA ALA A 28 11.89 -9.28 26.28
C ALA A 28 12.71 -8.00 26.02
N MET A 29 13.13 -7.81 24.76
CA MET A 29 13.36 -6.46 24.23
C MET A 29 12.02 -5.86 23.82
N ILE A 30 11.51 -4.90 24.57
CA ILE A 30 10.21 -4.29 24.27
C ILE A 30 10.42 -3.00 23.48
N HIS A 31 9.65 -2.77 22.42
CA HIS A 31 9.59 -1.53 21.65
C HIS A 31 8.24 -0.85 21.92
N PRO A 32 8.14 0.02 22.95
CA PRO A 32 6.86 0.59 23.37
C PRO A 32 6.22 1.50 22.33
N GLU A 33 7.05 2.25 21.62
CA GLU A 33 6.69 3.13 20.52
C GLU A 33 7.90 3.32 19.58
N PRO A 34 7.72 3.86 18.36
CA PRO A 34 8.82 4.12 17.44
C PRO A 34 9.98 4.90 18.08
N GLY A 35 11.22 4.42 17.91
CA GLY A 35 12.43 5.02 18.49
C GLY A 35 12.72 4.70 19.96
N GLU A 36 11.80 4.04 20.68
CA GLU A 36 11.99 3.68 22.09
C GLU A 36 12.15 2.17 22.30
N PHE A 37 13.01 1.78 23.26
CA PHE A 37 13.17 0.38 23.62
C PHE A 37 13.45 0.19 25.13
N ILE A 38 12.99 -0.94 25.65
CA ILE A 38 13.24 -1.42 27.02
C ILE A 38 13.91 -2.78 26.91
N LYS A 39 15.23 -2.83 27.15
CA LYS A 39 15.96 -4.10 27.29
C LYS A 39 15.53 -4.82 28.57
N ASP A 40 15.38 -6.14 28.50
CA ASP A 40 15.05 -6.99 29.64
C ASP A 40 13.79 -6.51 30.39
N GLY A 41 12.76 -6.21 29.60
CA GLY A 41 11.51 -5.65 30.07
C GLY A 41 10.45 -6.71 30.37
N THR A 42 9.48 -6.32 31.18
CA THR A 42 8.30 -7.11 31.52
C THR A 42 7.03 -6.40 31.04
N ILE A 43 6.07 -7.14 30.50
CA ILE A 43 4.71 -6.67 30.20
C ILE A 43 3.73 -7.49 31.03
N ILE A 44 2.89 -6.84 31.83
CA ILE A 44 1.77 -7.48 32.52
C ILE A 44 0.50 -7.21 31.72
N ILE A 45 -0.19 -8.29 31.32
CA ILE A 45 -1.46 -8.24 30.61
C ILE A 45 -2.54 -8.73 31.58
N ARG A 46 -3.63 -7.98 31.72
CA ARG A 46 -4.79 -8.34 32.53
C ARG A 46 -6.06 -8.01 31.77
N ASP A 47 -6.97 -8.99 31.65
CA ASP A 47 -8.28 -8.83 31.00
C ASP A 47 -8.20 -8.19 29.60
N GLY A 48 -7.21 -8.63 28.81
CA GLY A 48 -7.00 -8.17 27.44
C GLY A 48 -6.32 -6.81 27.27
N ARG A 49 -5.88 -6.19 28.37
CA ARG A 49 -5.19 -4.89 28.37
C ARG A 49 -3.81 -4.97 28.99
N ILE A 50 -2.95 -4.04 28.60
CA ILE A 50 -1.64 -3.84 29.22
C ILE A 50 -1.87 -3.17 30.57
N GLU A 51 -1.53 -3.84 31.66
CA GLU A 51 -1.60 -3.29 33.03
C GLU A 51 -0.32 -2.52 33.38
N LYS A 52 0.85 -3.12 33.10
CA LYS A 52 2.17 -2.55 33.39
C LYS A 52 3.18 -2.91 32.32
N ILE A 53 4.15 -2.02 32.11
CA ILE A 53 5.32 -2.21 31.27
C ILE A 53 6.53 -1.52 31.94
N GLY A 54 7.71 -2.12 31.84
CA GLY A 54 8.93 -1.57 32.45
C GLY A 54 9.97 -2.63 32.78
N ARG A 55 11.02 -2.20 33.48
CA ARG A 55 12.02 -3.10 34.08
C ARG A 55 11.67 -3.40 35.52
N TYR A 56 12.16 -4.53 36.02
CA TYR A 56 12.05 -4.93 37.43
C TYR A 56 10.60 -4.96 37.94
N ILE A 57 9.65 -5.30 37.08
CA ILE A 57 8.25 -5.47 37.49
C ILE A 57 8.13 -6.76 38.27
N GLN A 58 7.60 -6.68 39.48
CA GLN A 58 7.24 -7.87 40.24
C GLN A 58 6.09 -8.59 39.54
N VAL A 59 6.35 -9.82 39.08
CA VAL A 59 5.35 -10.68 38.44
C VAL A 59 4.22 -10.96 39.44
N PRO A 60 2.96 -10.63 39.11
CA PRO A 60 1.82 -10.98 39.96
C PRO A 60 1.71 -12.48 40.17
N LYS A 61 1.36 -12.92 41.38
CA LYS A 61 1.26 -14.36 41.72
C LYS A 61 0.18 -15.10 40.94
N ASP A 62 -0.80 -14.37 40.42
CA ASP A 62 -1.90 -14.86 39.59
C ASP A 62 -1.56 -14.84 38.09
N ALA A 63 -0.40 -14.30 37.70
CA ALA A 63 0.04 -14.25 36.31
C ALA A 63 0.68 -15.56 35.86
N TYR A 64 0.33 -15.99 34.65
CA TYR A 64 1.10 -17.01 33.94
C TYR A 64 2.32 -16.34 33.29
N GLU A 65 3.51 -16.71 33.73
CA GLU A 65 4.76 -16.15 33.22
C GLU A 65 5.21 -16.83 31.93
N ILE A 66 5.53 -16.02 30.93
CA ILE A 66 6.16 -16.42 29.68
C ILE A 66 7.49 -15.68 29.56
N ASP A 67 8.58 -16.44 29.68
CA ASP A 67 9.91 -15.93 29.41
C ASP A 67 10.12 -15.72 27.90
N LEU A 68 10.45 -14.48 27.54
CA LEU A 68 10.73 -14.00 26.20
C LEU A 68 12.20 -13.61 26.02
N GLN A 69 13.10 -14.19 26.80
CA GLN A 69 14.53 -13.97 26.63
C GLN A 69 14.98 -14.15 25.17
N GLY A 70 15.60 -13.10 24.62
CA GLY A 70 16.09 -13.08 23.23
C GLY A 70 15.03 -12.74 22.17
N ALA A 71 13.76 -12.64 22.56
CA ALA A 71 12.69 -12.17 21.69
C ALA A 71 12.54 -10.64 21.76
N GLN A 72 11.92 -10.07 20.73
CA GLN A 72 11.52 -8.68 20.68
C GLN A 72 10.00 -8.55 20.57
N VAL A 73 9.44 -7.57 21.28
CA VAL A 73 7.99 -7.32 21.36
C VAL A 73 7.66 -5.93 20.84
N TYR A 74 6.73 -5.87 19.90
CA TYR A 74 6.23 -4.65 19.27
C TYR A 74 4.73 -4.51 19.52
N ALA A 75 4.18 -3.29 19.40
CA ALA A 75 2.74 -3.09 19.33
C ALA A 75 2.17 -3.81 18.09
N GLY A 76 0.97 -4.35 18.22
CA GLY A 76 0.27 -5.08 17.15
C GLY A 76 0.09 -4.23 15.90
N PHE A 77 0.43 -4.77 14.73
CA PHE A 77 0.37 -4.01 13.48
C PHE A 77 -1.04 -3.88 12.92
N ILE A 78 -1.25 -2.77 12.21
CA ILE A 78 -2.50 -2.40 11.57
C ILE A 78 -2.32 -2.51 10.05
N ASP A 79 -3.09 -3.39 9.39
CA ASP A 79 -3.14 -3.42 7.92
C ASP A 79 -4.14 -2.37 7.41
N GLY A 80 -3.69 -1.50 6.51
CA GLY A 80 -4.48 -0.38 5.99
C GLY A 80 -5.59 -0.76 4.99
N TRP A 81 -5.65 -2.01 4.51
CA TRP A 81 -6.65 -2.40 3.51
C TRP A 81 -6.98 -3.90 3.56
N LEU A 82 -8.18 -4.23 4.06
CA LEU A 82 -8.76 -5.57 3.95
C LEU A 82 -10.11 -5.48 3.25
N GLU A 83 -10.16 -5.94 2.01
CA GLU A 83 -11.35 -5.79 1.17
C GLU A 83 -12.45 -6.79 1.58
N VAL A 84 -13.67 -6.28 1.74
CA VAL A 84 -14.86 -7.06 2.07
C VAL A 84 -15.78 -7.13 0.86
N LYS A 85 -16.14 -8.36 0.51
CA LYS A 85 -17.07 -8.68 -0.57
C LYS A 85 -18.48 -8.76 -0.01
N LYS A 86 -19.38 -8.02 -0.63
CA LYS A 86 -20.81 -8.06 -0.34
C LYS A 86 -21.48 -9.13 -1.21
N ASP A 87 -22.18 -10.07 -0.58
CA ASP A 87 -23.18 -10.93 -1.24
C ASP A 87 -24.39 -10.06 -1.62
N GLU A 88 -24.97 -10.24 -2.81
CA GLU A 88 -25.90 -9.27 -3.46
C GLU A 88 -26.92 -8.60 -2.51
N ALA A 89 -27.09 -7.28 -2.67
CA ALA A 89 -27.96 -6.47 -1.80
C ALA A 89 -29.39 -6.41 -2.33
N GLN A 90 -30.34 -6.41 -1.39
CA GLN A 90 -31.76 -6.14 -1.60
C GLN A 90 -31.96 -4.64 -1.86
N ASN A 91 -32.73 -4.29 -2.90
CA ASN A 91 -33.01 -2.88 -3.24
C ASN A 91 -34.05 -2.30 -2.27
N SER A 92 -33.74 -1.17 -1.65
CA SER A 92 -34.68 -0.35 -0.88
C SER A 92 -35.26 0.75 -1.77
N PRO A 93 -36.55 1.14 -1.60
CA PRO A 93 -37.10 2.33 -2.25
C PRO A 93 -36.38 3.64 -1.89
N ASP A 94 -35.69 3.69 -0.74
CA ASP A 94 -34.94 4.86 -0.28
C ASP A 94 -33.47 4.88 -0.76
N ASP A 95 -33.04 3.87 -1.53
CA ASP A 95 -31.68 3.80 -2.06
C ASP A 95 -31.41 4.94 -3.06
N HIS A 96 -30.14 5.30 -3.20
CA HIS A 96 -29.73 6.24 -4.23
C HIS A 96 -30.11 5.74 -5.63
N TRP A 97 -30.61 6.65 -6.48
CA TRP A 97 -31.08 6.33 -7.84
C TRP A 97 -30.02 5.59 -8.69
N ASN A 98 -28.74 5.91 -8.44
CA ASN A 98 -27.62 5.24 -9.06
C ASN A 98 -27.05 4.15 -8.14
N GLN A 99 -27.17 2.89 -8.56
CA GLN A 99 -26.68 1.72 -7.81
C GLN A 99 -25.15 1.67 -7.63
N LYS A 100 -24.37 2.52 -8.32
CA LYS A 100 -22.92 2.67 -8.09
C LYS A 100 -22.63 3.61 -6.89
N VAL A 101 -23.64 4.25 -6.31
CA VAL A 101 -23.53 5.14 -5.15
C VAL A 101 -24.13 4.44 -3.93
N ARG A 102 -23.28 3.89 -3.04
CA ARG A 102 -23.70 3.13 -1.85
C ARG A 102 -23.03 3.60 -0.56
N PRO A 103 -23.02 4.91 -0.26
CA PRO A 103 -22.29 5.43 0.89
C PRO A 103 -22.82 4.93 2.25
N GLU A 104 -24.09 4.54 2.32
CA GLU A 104 -24.72 3.93 3.50
C GLU A 104 -24.24 2.49 3.78
N TYR A 105 -23.68 1.81 2.79
CA TYR A 105 -23.17 0.46 2.97
C TYR A 105 -21.97 0.45 3.92
N ARG A 106 -21.94 -0.47 4.89
CA ARG A 106 -20.84 -0.63 5.85
C ARG A 106 -20.18 -1.99 5.69
N ALA A 107 -18.89 -2.01 5.32
CA ALA A 107 -18.14 -3.24 5.06
C ALA A 107 -18.17 -4.24 6.22
N LYS A 108 -18.12 -3.75 7.46
CA LYS A 108 -18.10 -4.58 8.66
C LYS A 108 -19.28 -5.58 8.73
N ASN A 109 -20.44 -5.23 8.16
CA ASN A 109 -21.65 -6.04 8.26
C ASN A 109 -21.53 -7.38 7.50
N ASP A 110 -20.66 -7.46 6.48
CA ASP A 110 -20.44 -8.66 5.66
C ASP A 110 -19.02 -9.24 5.83
N LEU A 111 -18.29 -8.80 6.85
CA LEU A 111 -16.91 -9.22 7.07
C LEU A 111 -16.84 -10.73 7.35
N LYS A 112 -16.25 -11.46 6.41
CA LYS A 112 -15.91 -12.88 6.52
C LYS A 112 -14.42 -13.03 6.17
N VAL A 113 -13.60 -13.47 7.14
CA VAL A 113 -12.17 -13.72 6.90
C VAL A 113 -11.93 -15.21 6.93
N LYS A 114 -11.36 -15.76 5.86
CA LYS A 114 -11.02 -17.20 5.81
C LYS A 114 -9.84 -17.46 6.75
N GLU A 115 -9.86 -18.60 7.44
CA GLU A 115 -8.78 -18.98 8.37
C GLU A 115 -7.39 -18.97 7.73
N LYS A 116 -7.27 -19.36 6.46
CA LYS A 116 -6.01 -19.29 5.71
C LYS A 116 -5.48 -17.87 5.58
N ASP A 117 -6.37 -16.91 5.27
CA ASP A 117 -6.01 -15.52 5.07
C ASP A 117 -5.68 -14.86 6.42
N LEU A 118 -6.43 -15.21 7.47
CA LEU A 118 -6.15 -14.80 8.84
C LEU A 118 -4.78 -15.29 9.34
N LYS A 119 -4.46 -16.56 9.10
CA LYS A 119 -3.11 -17.11 9.39
C LYS A 119 -2.02 -16.39 8.62
N ALA A 120 -2.27 -16.02 7.36
CA ALA A 120 -1.31 -15.30 6.54
C ALA A 120 -1.07 -13.87 7.05
N LEU A 121 -2.13 -13.16 7.46
CA LEU A 121 -2.03 -11.83 8.09
C LEU A 121 -1.30 -11.89 9.43
N ARG A 122 -1.63 -12.89 10.27
CA ARG A 122 -0.93 -13.15 11.53
C ARG A 122 0.56 -13.46 11.28
N SER A 123 0.92 -14.25 10.27
CA SER A 123 2.33 -14.58 10.00
C SER A 123 3.26 -13.38 9.76
N ILE A 124 2.70 -12.21 9.43
CA ILE A 124 3.44 -10.95 9.25
C ILE A 124 3.18 -9.92 10.37
N GLY A 125 2.45 -10.29 11.42
CA GLY A 125 2.25 -9.47 12.62
C GLY A 125 0.98 -8.61 12.65
N ILE A 126 0.07 -8.77 11.68
CA ILE A 126 -1.18 -8.00 11.65
C ILE A 126 -2.15 -8.50 12.74
N THR A 127 -2.60 -7.58 13.60
CA THR A 127 -3.56 -7.84 14.68
C THR A 127 -4.91 -7.15 14.44
N VAL A 128 -4.90 -6.09 13.62
CA VAL A 128 -6.04 -5.22 13.34
C VAL A 128 -6.01 -4.89 11.85
N ALA A 129 -7.18 -4.81 11.21
CA ALA A 129 -7.28 -4.44 9.79
C ALA A 129 -8.34 -3.39 9.55
N HIS A 130 -8.04 -2.46 8.65
CA HIS A 130 -9.00 -1.50 8.10
C HIS A 130 -9.82 -2.17 7.00
N VAL A 131 -11.07 -2.52 7.32
CA VAL A 131 -11.96 -3.26 6.43
C VAL A 131 -12.72 -2.30 5.52
N VAL A 132 -12.67 -2.55 4.22
CA VAL A 132 -13.15 -1.61 3.19
C VAL A 132 -14.07 -2.32 2.18
N PRO A 133 -15.11 -1.65 1.65
CA PRO A 133 -15.97 -2.26 0.63
C PRO A 133 -15.30 -2.51 -0.73
N GLU A 134 -15.66 -3.60 -1.42
CA GLU A 134 -15.13 -3.94 -2.77
C GLU A 134 -15.79 -3.16 -3.93
N LYS A 135 -17.10 -2.86 -3.88
CA LYS A 135 -17.90 -2.46 -5.06
C LYS A 135 -18.49 -1.07 -4.93
N GLY A 136 -18.63 -0.37 -6.06
CA GLY A 136 -19.25 0.96 -6.18
C GLY A 136 -18.27 2.04 -6.65
N ILE A 137 -18.82 3.20 -7.01
CA ILE A 137 -18.08 4.47 -7.15
C ILE A 137 -17.99 5.12 -5.77
N PHE A 138 -19.12 5.23 -5.07
CA PHE A 138 -19.12 5.37 -3.60
C PHE A 138 -19.32 3.98 -3.03
N LYS A 139 -18.23 3.38 -2.56
CA LYS A 139 -18.21 1.98 -2.18
C LYS A 139 -18.87 1.73 -0.82
N GLY A 140 -18.87 2.74 0.05
CA GLY A 140 -19.43 2.67 1.39
C GLY A 140 -18.41 3.03 2.48
N GLN A 141 -18.82 2.80 3.72
CA GLN A 141 -18.08 3.07 4.94
C GLN A 141 -17.14 1.92 5.29
N SER A 142 -15.93 2.29 5.71
CA SER A 142 -14.94 1.39 6.27
C SER A 142 -14.91 1.39 7.79
N ASP A 143 -14.35 0.35 8.39
CA ASP A 143 -14.17 0.22 9.82
C ASP A 143 -12.73 -0.23 10.14
N LEU A 144 -12.22 0.10 11.32
CA LEU A 144 -11.01 -0.52 11.86
C LEU A 144 -11.42 -1.67 12.79
N VAL A 145 -10.97 -2.89 12.51
CA VAL A 145 -11.49 -4.12 13.12
C VAL A 145 -10.37 -4.99 13.68
N ILE A 146 -10.57 -5.51 14.88
CA ILE A 146 -9.65 -6.50 15.48
C ILE A 146 -9.79 -7.86 14.81
N LEU A 147 -8.67 -8.54 14.55
CA LEU A 147 -8.62 -9.84 13.87
C LEU A 147 -8.71 -11.03 14.86
N ASN A 148 -9.67 -10.95 15.77
CA ASN A 148 -10.11 -12.02 16.66
C ASN A 148 -11.65 -12.09 16.64
N GLU A 149 -12.24 -13.27 16.82
CA GLU A 149 -13.69 -13.42 16.94
C GLU A 149 -14.17 -13.04 18.35
N PRO A 150 -15.27 -12.27 18.48
CA PRO A 150 -15.98 -11.59 17.39
C PRO A 150 -15.16 -10.41 16.87
N TYR A 151 -15.07 -10.26 15.54
CA TYR A 151 -14.31 -9.21 14.84
C TYR A 151 -14.78 -7.78 15.21
N LEU A 152 -14.45 -7.28 16.39
CA LEU A 152 -14.96 -6.03 16.95
C LEU A 152 -14.44 -4.79 16.21
N SER A 153 -15.33 -3.84 15.93
CA SER A 153 -14.96 -2.53 15.39
C SER A 153 -14.40 -1.63 16.50
N LEU A 154 -13.14 -1.20 16.33
CA LEU A 154 -12.46 -0.25 17.20
C LEU A 154 -12.64 1.20 16.73
N SER A 155 -12.80 1.39 15.42
CA SER A 155 -13.22 2.66 14.82
C SER A 155 -14.34 2.39 13.82
N LYS A 156 -15.53 2.92 14.09
CA LYS A 156 -16.70 2.77 13.23
C LYS A 156 -16.72 3.90 12.20
N ASN A 157 -16.95 3.56 10.93
CA ASN A 157 -17.05 4.53 9.83
C ASN A 157 -15.76 5.37 9.70
N ALA A 158 -14.61 4.71 9.74
CA ALA A 158 -13.28 5.33 9.71
C ALA A 158 -13.08 6.20 8.47
N SER A 159 -13.57 5.75 7.31
CA SER A 159 -13.58 6.52 6.06
C SER A 159 -14.78 6.19 5.19
N GLN A 160 -15.07 7.09 4.25
CA GLN A 160 -15.97 6.84 3.12
C GLN A 160 -15.11 6.52 1.89
N VAL A 161 -15.28 5.33 1.30
CA VAL A 161 -14.39 4.83 0.25
C VAL A 161 -14.95 5.10 -1.14
N LEU A 162 -14.13 5.71 -2.00
CA LEU A 162 -14.45 6.06 -3.38
C LEU A 162 -13.47 5.42 -4.37
N GLU A 163 -13.96 5.10 -5.57
CA GLU A 163 -13.13 4.59 -6.67
C GLU A 163 -13.58 5.20 -7.99
N PHE A 164 -12.60 5.61 -8.82
CA PHE A 164 -12.86 6.09 -10.18
C PHE A 164 -13.11 4.93 -11.14
N LYS A 165 -14.14 4.15 -10.87
CA LYS A 165 -14.53 2.98 -11.65
C LYS A 165 -15.73 3.30 -12.52
N ALA A 166 -15.48 3.35 -13.82
CA ALA A 166 -16.52 3.46 -14.83
C ALA A 166 -16.93 2.06 -15.35
N GLY A 167 -18.12 1.99 -15.96
CA GLY A 167 -18.44 0.90 -16.89
C GLY A 167 -17.56 0.97 -18.15
N GLY A 168 -17.73 0.01 -19.05
CA GLY A 168 -17.19 0.10 -20.42
C GLY A 168 -18.23 0.70 -21.36
N TRP A 169 -17.85 0.99 -22.62
CA TRP A 169 -18.81 1.50 -23.61
C TRP A 169 -20.00 0.55 -23.89
N SER A 170 -19.82 -0.75 -23.62
CA SER A 170 -20.89 -1.75 -23.66
C SER A 170 -21.84 -1.72 -22.46
N ASP A 171 -21.48 -1.01 -21.37
CA ASP A 171 -22.35 -0.79 -20.22
C ASP A 171 -23.36 0.30 -20.57
N ARG A 172 -24.65 -0.09 -20.55
CA ARG A 172 -25.77 0.84 -20.76
C ARG A 172 -26.07 1.69 -19.52
N GLY A 173 -25.48 1.37 -18.37
CA GLY A 173 -25.73 2.06 -17.10
C GLY A 173 -24.77 3.23 -16.85
N TYR A 174 -25.32 4.40 -16.57
CA TYR A 174 -24.53 5.58 -16.19
C TYR A 174 -23.79 5.37 -14.84
N PRO A 175 -22.53 5.82 -14.71
CA PRO A 175 -21.65 6.31 -15.76
C PRO A 175 -20.84 5.17 -16.41
N ASN A 176 -20.51 5.34 -17.68
CA ASN A 176 -19.67 4.42 -18.45
C ASN A 176 -18.32 5.01 -18.90
N SER A 177 -17.99 6.20 -18.40
CA SER A 177 -16.70 6.87 -18.63
C SER A 177 -16.11 7.47 -17.34
N LEU A 178 -14.83 7.86 -17.39
CA LEU A 178 -14.19 8.62 -16.30
C LEU A 178 -14.88 9.98 -16.09
N LEU A 179 -15.27 10.64 -17.19
CA LEU A 179 -16.02 11.89 -17.19
C LEU A 179 -17.31 11.78 -16.37
N GLY A 180 -18.16 10.80 -16.70
CA GLY A 180 -19.40 10.56 -15.95
C GLY A 180 -19.15 10.08 -14.52
N THR A 181 -18.06 9.36 -14.26
CA THR A 181 -17.69 8.96 -12.89
C THR A 181 -17.39 10.17 -12.01
N ILE A 182 -16.60 11.13 -12.50
CA ILE A 182 -16.30 12.37 -11.76
C ILE A 182 -17.55 13.24 -11.64
N ALA A 183 -18.37 13.33 -12.69
CA ALA A 183 -19.62 14.07 -12.65
C ALA A 183 -20.61 13.48 -11.63
N LEU A 184 -20.75 12.15 -11.57
CA LEU A 184 -21.55 11.48 -10.55
C LEU A 184 -21.03 11.77 -9.15
N MET A 185 -19.71 11.69 -8.92
CA MET A 185 -19.12 12.05 -7.63
C MET A 185 -19.48 13.49 -7.23
N ARG A 186 -19.31 14.44 -8.15
CA ARG A 186 -19.65 15.84 -7.95
C ARG A 186 -21.13 16.03 -7.64
N GLN A 187 -22.00 15.43 -8.44
CA GLN A 187 -23.44 15.53 -8.27
C GLN A 187 -23.88 14.97 -6.92
N SER A 188 -23.39 13.79 -6.52
CA SER A 188 -23.72 13.19 -5.23
C SER A 188 -23.30 14.05 -4.04
N PHE A 189 -22.18 14.78 -4.11
CA PHE A 189 -21.78 15.72 -3.05
C PHE A 189 -22.63 17.00 -3.05
N LEU A 190 -22.99 17.53 -4.22
CA LEU A 190 -23.91 18.67 -4.34
C LEU A 190 -25.30 18.32 -3.78
N ASP A 191 -25.80 17.13 -4.13
CA ASP A 191 -27.09 16.61 -3.65
C ASP A 191 -27.04 16.40 -2.13
N ALA A 192 -25.93 15.91 -1.58
CA ALA A 192 -25.76 15.72 -0.15
C ALA A 192 -25.78 17.07 0.61
N GLU A 193 -25.08 18.07 0.09
CA GLU A 193 -25.10 19.42 0.66
C GLU A 193 -26.51 20.05 0.61
N TRP A 194 -27.18 19.95 -0.54
CA TRP A 194 -28.57 20.39 -0.67
C TRP A 194 -29.48 19.66 0.33
N TYR A 195 -29.35 18.34 0.43
CA TYR A 195 -30.14 17.49 1.30
C TYR A 195 -29.97 17.88 2.78
N GLY A 196 -28.74 18.11 3.23
CA GLY A 196 -28.43 18.58 4.58
C GLY A 196 -29.11 19.91 4.90
N LYS A 197 -29.01 20.88 3.97
CA LYS A 197 -29.65 22.20 4.12
C LYS A 197 -31.17 22.08 4.14
N ALA A 198 -31.75 21.31 3.22
CA ALA A 198 -33.20 21.10 3.13
C ALA A 198 -33.75 20.47 4.41
N ARG A 199 -33.11 19.41 4.93
CA ARG A 199 -33.47 18.78 6.21
C ARG A 199 -33.40 19.77 7.37
N SER A 200 -32.30 20.53 7.48
CA SER A 200 -32.15 21.52 8.55
C SER A 200 -33.23 22.61 8.52
N ILE A 201 -33.68 23.04 7.34
CA ILE A 201 -34.75 24.04 7.19
C ILE A 201 -36.10 23.41 7.54
N ALA A 202 -36.40 22.21 7.04
CA ALA A 202 -37.63 21.50 7.31
C ALA A 202 -37.79 21.18 8.81
N ASP A 203 -36.72 20.73 9.48
CA ASP A 203 -36.73 20.44 10.92
C ASP A 203 -36.96 21.72 11.76
N LYS A 204 -36.48 22.88 11.29
CA LYS A 204 -36.67 24.17 11.96
C LYS A 204 -38.07 24.77 11.74
N TYR A 205 -38.68 24.50 10.59
CA TYR A 205 -39.98 25.05 10.20
C TYR A 205 -40.89 23.95 9.64
N PRO A 206 -41.29 22.96 10.45
CA PRO A 206 -42.03 21.79 9.97
C PRO A 206 -43.39 22.14 9.38
N ASP A 207 -44.08 23.13 9.97
CA ASP A 207 -45.41 23.55 9.49
C ASP A 207 -45.36 24.37 8.19
N LYS A 208 -44.16 24.78 7.74
CA LYS A 208 -43.95 25.64 6.56
C LYS A 208 -43.27 24.94 5.40
N ASN A 209 -42.89 23.66 5.55
CA ASN A 209 -42.15 22.92 4.54
C ASN A 209 -42.75 21.52 4.38
N GLU A 210 -42.71 21.02 3.16
CA GLU A 210 -43.01 19.62 2.89
C GLU A 210 -41.97 18.72 3.56
N PRO A 211 -42.37 17.53 4.07
CA PRO A 211 -41.42 16.57 4.61
C PRO A 211 -40.40 16.15 3.55
N VAL A 212 -39.11 16.32 3.85
CA VAL A 212 -38.03 15.85 2.98
C VAL A 212 -37.89 14.33 3.14
N GLN A 213 -38.07 13.59 2.03
CA GLN A 213 -37.93 12.13 1.99
C GLN A 213 -36.58 11.68 2.58
N LEU A 214 -36.58 10.56 3.30
CA LEU A 214 -35.35 9.99 3.82
C LEU A 214 -34.47 9.50 2.65
N ASN A 215 -33.22 9.91 2.64
CA ASN A 215 -32.21 9.34 1.75
C ASN A 215 -30.96 8.98 2.59
N PRO A 216 -30.76 7.70 2.92
CA PRO A 216 -29.62 7.26 3.72
C PRO A 216 -28.28 7.62 3.07
N SER A 217 -28.21 7.54 1.74
CA SER A 217 -26.98 7.80 1.01
C SER A 217 -26.53 9.25 1.15
N LEU A 218 -27.43 10.20 0.88
CA LEU A 218 -27.16 11.64 1.00
C LEU A 218 -26.91 12.05 2.46
N THR A 219 -27.62 11.45 3.42
CA THR A 219 -27.41 11.68 4.86
C THR A 219 -25.97 11.35 5.27
N VAL A 220 -25.46 10.20 4.80
CA VAL A 220 -24.08 9.78 5.09
C VAL A 220 -23.07 10.71 4.43
N LEU A 221 -23.22 10.99 3.14
CA LEU A 221 -22.29 11.87 2.43
C LEU A 221 -22.21 13.25 3.06
N GLU A 222 -23.36 13.81 3.45
CA GLU A 222 -23.40 15.11 4.11
C GLU A 222 -22.74 15.06 5.49
N THR A 223 -22.93 13.97 6.23
CA THR A 223 -22.23 13.77 7.51
C THR A 223 -20.72 13.73 7.33
N PHE A 224 -20.23 13.04 6.29
CA PHE A 224 -18.79 12.97 6.00
C PHE A 224 -18.23 14.33 5.57
N ARG A 225 -18.93 15.04 4.69
CA ARG A 225 -18.55 16.37 4.20
C ARG A 225 -18.55 17.41 5.33
N SER A 226 -19.69 17.59 6.01
CA SER A 226 -19.87 18.62 7.05
C SER A 226 -18.96 18.42 8.26
N LYS A 227 -18.70 17.17 8.67
CA LYS A 227 -17.81 16.85 9.79
C LYS A 227 -16.35 16.62 9.37
N ARG A 228 -16.01 16.85 8.09
CA ARG A 228 -14.68 16.61 7.51
C ARG A 228 -14.10 15.24 7.87
N ARG A 229 -14.95 14.21 7.84
CA ARG A 229 -14.50 12.83 8.04
C ARG A 229 -13.68 12.35 6.84
N PRO A 230 -12.76 11.39 7.03
CA PRO A 230 -11.93 10.90 5.94
C PRO A 230 -12.72 10.38 4.73
N VAL A 231 -12.31 10.80 3.54
CA VAL A 231 -12.80 10.29 2.26
C VAL A 231 -11.62 9.67 1.52
N LEU A 232 -11.64 8.34 1.39
CA LEU A 232 -10.54 7.54 0.86
C LEU A 232 -10.75 7.26 -0.63
N PHE A 233 -9.89 7.83 -1.46
CA PHE A 233 -9.90 7.62 -2.91
C PHE A 233 -8.94 6.53 -3.31
N LYS A 234 -9.44 5.53 -4.05
CA LYS A 234 -8.59 4.55 -4.71
C LYS A 234 -7.98 5.13 -5.99
N THR A 235 -6.66 5.29 -5.99
CA THR A 235 -5.89 5.83 -7.11
C THR A 235 -5.15 4.72 -7.85
N ARG A 236 -4.80 4.96 -9.11
CA ARG A 236 -4.08 4.00 -9.97
C ARG A 236 -2.75 4.56 -10.52
N ASP A 237 -2.63 5.88 -10.51
CA ASP A 237 -1.47 6.66 -10.95
C ASP A 237 -1.56 8.06 -10.31
N GLU A 238 -0.54 8.88 -10.54
CA GLU A 238 -0.40 10.26 -10.09
C GLU A 238 -1.55 11.16 -10.55
N HIS A 239 -2.10 10.98 -11.77
CA HIS A 239 -3.19 11.81 -12.27
C HIS A 239 -4.50 11.51 -11.55
N PHE A 240 -4.76 10.26 -11.17
CA PHE A 240 -5.91 9.93 -10.31
C PHE A 240 -5.75 10.49 -8.90
N ALA A 241 -4.53 10.59 -8.36
CA ALA A 241 -4.29 11.31 -7.12
C ALA A 241 -4.62 12.81 -7.28
N LEU A 242 -4.16 13.47 -8.34
CA LEU A 242 -4.49 14.88 -8.61
C LEU A 242 -6.01 15.11 -8.77
N ARG A 243 -6.72 14.19 -9.43
CA ARG A 243 -8.19 14.24 -9.57
C ARG A 243 -8.90 14.09 -8.23
N ALA A 244 -8.46 13.16 -7.39
CA ALA A 244 -8.99 12.98 -6.04
C ALA A 244 -8.83 14.24 -5.20
N LEU A 245 -7.63 14.83 -5.21
CA LEU A 245 -7.32 16.06 -4.48
C LEU A 245 -8.10 17.26 -5.01
N LYS A 246 -8.33 17.35 -6.33
CA LYS A 246 -9.19 18.39 -6.92
C LYS A 246 -10.65 18.28 -6.45
N ILE A 247 -11.21 17.06 -6.40
CA ILE A 247 -12.55 16.82 -5.86
C ILE A 247 -12.59 17.16 -4.36
N ALA A 248 -11.55 16.79 -3.62
CA ALA A 248 -11.45 17.10 -2.19
C ALA A 248 -11.42 18.61 -1.93
N ASP A 249 -10.70 19.38 -2.75
CA ASP A 249 -10.68 20.84 -2.69
C ASP A 249 -12.04 21.45 -3.05
N GLU A 250 -12.65 21.00 -4.15
CA GLU A 250 -13.97 21.47 -4.63
C GLU A 250 -15.06 21.34 -3.55
N PHE A 251 -15.00 20.29 -2.72
CA PHE A 251 -16.00 19.98 -1.69
C PHE A 251 -15.51 20.09 -0.24
N ASN A 252 -14.31 20.65 -0.02
CA ASN A 252 -13.68 20.82 1.29
C ASN A 252 -13.61 19.52 2.13
N LEU A 253 -13.24 18.41 1.50
CA LEU A 253 -13.16 17.09 2.11
C LEU A 253 -11.86 16.90 2.90
N ASN A 254 -11.76 15.78 3.62
CA ASN A 254 -10.51 15.30 4.23
C ASN A 254 -9.98 14.13 3.38
N PRO A 255 -9.05 14.37 2.44
CA PRO A 255 -8.66 13.36 1.46
C PRO A 255 -7.69 12.34 2.04
N TRP A 256 -8.02 11.06 1.88
CA TRP A 256 -7.09 9.95 2.00
C TRP A 256 -6.91 9.30 0.62
N LEU A 257 -5.75 8.69 0.38
CA LEU A 257 -5.46 7.99 -0.88
C LEU A 257 -5.07 6.53 -0.61
N LEU A 258 -5.61 5.58 -1.37
CA LEU A 258 -4.91 4.32 -1.60
C LEU A 258 -3.88 4.59 -2.68
N GLY A 259 -2.61 4.57 -2.29
CA GLY A 259 -1.47 4.93 -3.13
C GLY A 259 -1.30 3.98 -4.31
N SER A 260 -0.82 4.53 -5.41
CA SER A 260 -0.53 3.86 -6.67
C SER A 260 0.93 3.41 -6.79
N GLY A 261 1.84 4.02 -6.02
CA GLY A 261 3.28 3.84 -6.16
C GLY A 261 3.95 4.87 -7.08
N TYR A 262 3.18 5.79 -7.67
CA TYR A 262 3.63 6.81 -8.61
C TYR A 262 3.62 8.23 -8.04
N GLU A 263 3.31 8.40 -6.75
CA GLU A 263 3.12 9.71 -6.11
C GLU A 263 4.33 10.63 -6.29
N TYR A 264 5.55 10.07 -6.26
CA TYR A 264 6.80 10.79 -6.47
C TYR A 264 6.88 11.57 -7.79
N ARG A 265 6.07 11.23 -8.80
CA ARG A 265 6.06 11.90 -10.11
C ARG A 265 5.36 13.26 -10.09
N ARG A 266 4.46 13.51 -9.13
CA ARG A 266 3.70 14.76 -8.95
C ARG A 266 3.65 15.16 -7.48
N LEU A 267 4.77 14.95 -6.78
CA LEU A 267 4.86 15.09 -5.32
C LEU A 267 4.58 16.52 -4.87
N ASP A 268 5.05 17.51 -5.63
CA ASP A 268 4.84 18.93 -5.33
C ASP A 268 3.36 19.32 -5.38
N GLU A 269 2.60 18.76 -6.31
CA GLU A 269 1.16 18.99 -6.37
C GLU A 269 0.40 18.20 -5.30
N ILE A 270 0.78 16.94 -5.04
CA ILE A 270 0.13 16.08 -4.04
C ILE A 270 0.34 16.60 -2.62
N SER A 271 1.56 17.04 -2.29
CA SER A 271 1.96 17.49 -0.95
C SER A 271 1.23 18.76 -0.49
N LYS A 272 0.66 19.56 -1.40
CA LYS A 272 -0.11 20.78 -1.06
C LYS A 272 -1.29 20.51 -0.13
N GLN A 273 -1.92 19.35 -0.24
CA GLN A 273 -3.06 18.96 0.62
C GLN A 273 -2.68 17.99 1.73
N LYS A 274 -1.45 17.46 1.73
CA LYS A 274 -0.93 16.48 2.69
C LYS A 274 -1.92 15.33 3.01
N PRO A 275 -2.44 14.61 2.00
CA PRO A 275 -3.36 13.50 2.26
C PRO A 275 -2.70 12.41 3.11
N PHE A 276 -3.50 11.69 3.91
CA PHE A 276 -3.05 10.43 4.50
C PHE A 276 -3.06 9.33 3.43
N ILE A 277 -1.94 8.60 3.28
CA ILE A 277 -1.78 7.62 2.19
C ILE A 277 -1.70 6.20 2.73
N ILE A 278 -2.44 5.27 2.12
CA ILE A 278 -2.32 3.84 2.37
C ILE A 278 -1.47 3.26 1.25
N PHE A 279 -0.24 2.83 1.54
CA PHE A 279 0.67 2.26 0.56
C PHE A 279 0.52 0.75 0.46
N PRO A 280 0.19 0.21 -0.72
CA PRO A 280 0.38 -1.19 -0.99
C PRO A 280 1.89 -1.48 -1.04
N LEU A 281 2.38 -2.36 -0.16
CA LEU A 281 3.79 -2.78 -0.18
C LEU A 281 4.05 -3.82 -1.27
N GLU A 282 3.73 -3.49 -2.52
CA GLU A 282 4.06 -4.25 -3.72
C GLU A 282 4.81 -3.34 -4.68
N PHE A 283 5.98 -3.80 -5.14
CA PHE A 283 6.81 -3.06 -6.08
C PHE A 283 6.87 -3.77 -7.44
N PRO A 284 7.20 -3.06 -8.53
CA PRO A 284 7.38 -3.66 -9.84
C PRO A 284 8.37 -4.83 -9.79
N ALA A 285 8.06 -5.90 -10.52
CA ALA A 285 8.96 -7.03 -10.65
C ALA A 285 10.23 -6.63 -11.42
N LYS A 286 11.36 -7.26 -11.10
CA LYS A 286 12.63 -7.03 -11.79
C LYS A 286 12.48 -7.23 -13.31
N PRO A 287 12.78 -6.21 -14.14
CA PRO A 287 12.75 -6.32 -15.60
C PRO A 287 13.71 -7.40 -16.11
N GLN A 288 13.27 -8.15 -17.13
CA GLN A 288 14.08 -9.20 -17.75
C GLN A 288 14.87 -8.64 -18.94
N VAL A 289 15.97 -7.96 -18.64
CA VAL A 289 16.80 -7.26 -19.65
C VAL A 289 18.02 -8.07 -20.15
N LYS A 290 18.11 -9.36 -19.79
CA LYS A 290 19.23 -10.22 -20.23
C LYS A 290 19.10 -10.65 -21.68
N ASP A 291 17.88 -10.84 -22.15
CA ASP A 291 17.60 -11.13 -23.55
C ASP A 291 17.36 -9.81 -24.29
N PRO A 292 18.13 -9.48 -25.35
CA PRO A 292 17.97 -8.22 -26.07
C PRO A 292 16.56 -7.99 -26.66
N ASN A 293 15.88 -9.05 -27.10
CA ASN A 293 14.53 -8.93 -27.67
C ASN A 293 13.49 -8.63 -26.58
N VAL A 294 13.66 -9.22 -25.40
CA VAL A 294 12.80 -8.93 -24.24
C VAL A 294 13.12 -7.54 -23.68
N ALA A 295 14.39 -7.13 -23.69
CA ALA A 295 14.82 -5.82 -23.23
C ALA A 295 14.15 -4.68 -24.03
N LEU A 296 14.00 -4.83 -25.35
CA LEU A 296 13.32 -3.86 -26.22
C LEU A 296 11.82 -3.69 -25.92
N GLN A 297 11.21 -4.59 -25.15
CA GLN A 297 9.80 -4.49 -24.77
C GLN A 297 9.58 -3.59 -23.55
N TYR A 298 10.63 -3.27 -22.79
CA TYR A 298 10.53 -2.38 -21.63
C TYR A 298 10.74 -0.93 -22.06
N SER A 299 9.79 -0.06 -21.75
CA SER A 299 9.99 1.38 -21.93
C SER A 299 10.98 1.94 -20.91
N THR A 300 11.66 3.04 -21.25
CA THR A 300 12.51 3.77 -20.29
C THR A 300 11.75 4.12 -19.03
N GLU A 301 10.48 4.52 -19.16
CA GLU A 301 9.59 4.81 -18.05
C GLU A 301 9.40 3.61 -17.10
N GLN A 302 9.16 2.41 -17.66
CA GLN A 302 9.00 1.18 -16.86
C GLN A 302 10.28 0.81 -16.11
N LEU A 303 11.44 0.97 -16.76
CA LEU A 303 12.73 0.70 -16.14
C LEU A 303 13.02 1.68 -14.99
N LYS A 304 12.77 2.98 -15.20
CA LYS A 304 12.89 4.01 -14.16
C LYS A 304 11.92 3.75 -13.01
N HIS A 305 10.66 3.41 -13.31
CA HIS A 305 9.67 3.15 -12.27
C HIS A 305 10.05 1.92 -11.42
N TRP A 306 10.60 0.86 -12.02
CA TRP A 306 11.10 -0.29 -11.25
C TRP A 306 12.18 0.10 -10.23
N ASP A 307 13.07 1.02 -10.61
CA ASP A 307 14.18 1.50 -9.78
C ASP A 307 13.73 2.49 -8.69
N MET A 308 12.89 3.47 -9.07
CA MET A 308 12.47 4.58 -8.20
C MET A 308 11.25 4.27 -7.32
N ALA A 309 10.44 3.25 -7.64
CA ALA A 309 9.21 2.95 -6.89
C ALA A 309 9.43 2.70 -5.38
N PRO A 310 10.50 2.03 -4.92
CA PRO A 310 10.78 1.91 -3.49
C PRO A 310 11.08 3.25 -2.80
N ASP A 311 11.71 4.20 -3.51
CA ASP A 311 12.02 5.53 -2.97
C ASP A 311 10.76 6.37 -2.72
N ASN A 312 9.66 6.04 -3.38
CA ASN A 312 8.40 6.79 -3.31
C ASN A 312 7.95 7.05 -1.87
N ILE A 313 8.02 6.01 -1.01
CA ILE A 313 7.57 6.10 0.38
C ILE A 313 8.45 7.06 1.19
N PHE A 314 9.78 6.99 1.01
CA PHE A 314 10.70 7.93 1.64
C PHE A 314 10.48 9.37 1.16
N LYS A 315 10.30 9.58 -0.15
CA LYS A 315 10.01 10.91 -0.72
C LYS A 315 8.70 11.50 -0.19
N VAL A 316 7.66 10.67 -0.05
CA VAL A 316 6.37 11.08 0.53
C VAL A 316 6.50 11.44 2.01
N HIS A 317 7.28 10.67 2.77
CA HIS A 317 7.61 11.00 4.15
C HIS A 317 8.35 12.35 4.26
N ASP A 318 9.37 12.55 3.43
CA ASP A 318 10.20 13.77 3.42
C ASP A 318 9.39 15.02 3.05
N ALA A 319 8.36 14.87 2.21
CA ALA A 319 7.36 15.90 1.92
C ALA A 319 6.37 16.17 3.10
N GLY A 320 6.54 15.50 4.24
CA GLY A 320 5.77 15.73 5.47
C GLY A 320 4.37 15.09 5.47
N MET A 321 4.17 14.03 4.69
CA MET A 321 2.90 13.29 4.66
C MET A 321 2.97 12.02 5.50
N GLN A 322 1.88 11.73 6.21
CA GLN A 322 1.71 10.49 6.96
C GLN A 322 1.11 9.39 6.09
N PHE A 323 1.45 8.14 6.40
CA PHE A 323 0.97 6.97 5.68
C PHE A 323 0.88 5.73 6.56
N CYS A 324 0.22 4.69 6.04
CA CYS A 324 0.32 3.34 6.56
C CYS A 324 0.50 2.32 5.44
N PHE A 325 0.74 1.06 5.81
CA PHE A 325 0.97 -0.02 4.85
C PHE A 325 -0.20 -0.98 4.74
N THR A 326 -0.33 -1.58 3.56
CA THR A 326 -1.19 -2.74 3.37
C THR A 326 -0.46 -3.87 2.64
N SER A 327 -0.76 -5.09 3.09
CA SER A 327 -0.35 -6.32 2.42
C SER A 327 -1.31 -6.74 1.31
N ALA A 328 -2.45 -6.07 1.12
CA ALA A 328 -3.55 -6.49 0.26
C ALA A 328 -3.15 -7.06 -1.11
N PRO A 329 -2.37 -6.35 -1.95
CA PRO A 329 -2.09 -6.82 -3.31
C PRO A 329 -1.09 -8.00 -3.36
N LEU A 330 -0.34 -8.24 -2.28
CA LEU A 330 0.70 -9.25 -2.25
C LEU A 330 0.13 -10.66 -2.45
N LYS A 331 0.58 -11.32 -3.52
CA LYS A 331 0.32 -12.74 -3.78
C LYS A 331 0.86 -13.65 -2.67
N LYS A 332 2.02 -13.29 -2.11
CA LYS A 332 2.65 -13.99 -0.97
C LYS A 332 2.85 -13.00 0.16
N LYS A 333 2.15 -13.18 1.27
CA LYS A 333 2.26 -12.29 2.44
C LYS A 333 3.68 -12.26 3.02
N SER A 334 4.46 -13.34 2.87
CA SER A 334 5.88 -13.36 3.24
C SER A 334 6.74 -12.31 2.55
N ASP A 335 6.33 -11.78 1.40
CA ASP A 335 7.07 -10.73 0.70
C ASP A 335 6.88 -9.35 1.34
N PHE A 336 5.90 -9.18 2.24
CA PHE A 336 5.65 -7.94 2.98
C PHE A 336 6.90 -7.46 3.72
N ARG A 337 7.53 -8.33 4.51
CA ARG A 337 8.74 -7.99 5.28
C ARG A 337 9.98 -7.79 4.41
N LYS A 338 10.05 -8.44 3.24
CA LYS A 338 11.12 -8.17 2.26
C LYS A 338 10.97 -6.78 1.66
N ASN A 339 9.75 -6.39 1.32
CA ASN A 339 9.45 -5.07 0.77
C ASN A 339 9.61 -3.97 1.83
N LEU A 340 9.32 -4.28 3.10
CA LEU A 340 9.61 -3.40 4.23
C LEU A 340 11.12 -3.19 4.42
N GLN A 341 11.92 -4.25 4.36
CA GLN A 341 13.39 -4.13 4.35
C GLN A 341 13.88 -3.32 3.14
N ARG A 342 13.26 -3.51 1.97
CA ARG A 342 13.63 -2.79 0.74
C ARG A 342 13.44 -1.28 0.89
N ILE A 343 12.31 -0.80 1.42
CA ILE A 343 12.13 0.65 1.61
C ILE A 343 13.07 1.24 2.68
N ILE A 344 13.49 0.42 3.65
CA ILE A 344 14.48 0.83 4.65
C ILE A 344 15.86 1.00 4.00
N ASP A 345 16.25 0.09 3.13
CA ASP A 345 17.49 0.19 2.36
C ASP A 345 17.53 1.44 1.48
N HIS A 346 16.37 1.84 0.97
CA HIS A 346 16.17 3.03 0.16
C HIS A 346 15.99 4.32 1.00
N GLY A 347 16.29 4.28 2.30
CA GLY A 347 16.45 5.46 3.14
C GLY A 347 15.34 5.70 4.18
N LEU A 348 14.26 4.93 4.19
CA LEU A 348 13.25 5.04 5.24
C LEU A 348 13.81 4.51 6.57
N SER A 349 13.71 5.26 7.66
CA SER A 349 14.18 4.73 8.95
C SER A 349 13.25 3.60 9.45
N PRO A 350 13.80 2.60 10.18
CA PRO A 350 12.99 1.57 10.82
C PRO A 350 11.92 2.13 11.76
N ASP A 351 12.20 3.26 12.44
CA ASP A 351 11.23 3.91 13.32
C ASP A 351 10.02 4.46 12.56
N ILE A 352 10.24 5.10 11.40
CA ILE A 352 9.13 5.57 10.56
C ILE A 352 8.37 4.38 9.96
N ALA A 353 9.08 3.32 9.57
CA ALA A 353 8.44 2.08 9.13
C ALA A 353 7.58 1.46 10.26
N LEU A 354 8.04 1.49 11.51
CA LEU A 354 7.28 1.05 12.67
C LEU A 354 6.06 1.94 12.91
N ALA A 355 6.22 3.26 12.84
CA ALA A 355 5.13 4.22 12.98
C ALA A 355 4.02 3.99 11.94
N ALA A 356 4.39 3.72 10.69
CA ALA A 356 3.46 3.40 9.59
C ALA A 356 2.73 2.06 9.77
N LEU A 357 3.24 1.15 10.61
CA LEU A 357 2.57 -0.10 11.00
C LEU A 357 1.71 0.05 12.27
N THR A 358 1.96 1.08 13.10
CA THR A 358 1.36 1.20 14.44
C THR A 358 0.73 2.57 14.69
N THR A 359 1.54 3.61 14.97
CA THR A 359 1.06 4.90 15.51
C THR A 359 0.34 5.75 14.46
N TYR A 360 0.85 5.85 13.24
CA TYR A 360 0.22 6.64 12.15
C TYR A 360 -1.19 6.15 11.79
N PRO A 361 -1.42 4.85 11.48
CA PRO A 361 -2.78 4.37 11.24
C PRO A 361 -3.68 4.48 12.49
N ALA A 362 -3.14 4.30 13.70
CA ALA A 362 -3.92 4.45 14.92
C ALA A 362 -4.39 5.90 15.15
N GLU A 363 -3.52 6.88 14.88
CA GLU A 363 -3.85 8.31 14.92
C GLU A 363 -4.87 8.68 13.84
N ALA A 364 -4.58 8.33 12.59
CA ALA A 364 -5.44 8.64 11.45
C ALA A 364 -6.87 8.09 11.62
N MET A 365 -7.01 6.89 12.19
CA MET A 365 -8.31 6.24 12.41
C MET A 365 -8.94 6.56 13.77
N GLY A 366 -8.33 7.43 14.58
CA GLY A 366 -8.89 7.95 15.82
C GLY A 366 -8.83 6.99 17.02
N VAL A 367 -7.91 6.03 17.02
CA VAL A 367 -7.77 4.99 18.06
C VAL A 367 -6.41 5.02 18.79
N SER A 368 -5.64 6.09 18.64
CA SER A 368 -4.30 6.25 19.24
C SER A 368 -4.26 6.17 20.78
N LYS A 369 -5.41 6.29 21.46
CA LYS A 369 -5.54 6.15 22.92
C LYS A 369 -5.67 4.69 23.41
N ILE A 370 -5.88 3.75 22.49
CA ILE A 370 -6.10 2.34 22.83
C ILE A 370 -5.22 1.37 22.02
N LEU A 371 -4.59 1.84 20.94
CA LEU A 371 -3.76 1.07 20.02
C LEU A 371 -2.55 1.87 19.53
N GLY A 372 -1.60 1.16 18.92
CA GLY A 372 -0.42 1.73 18.25
C GLY A 372 0.82 1.84 19.15
N LYS A 373 0.66 1.62 20.46
CA LYS A 373 1.76 1.63 21.45
C LYS A 373 1.59 0.51 22.47
N ILE A 374 2.67 0.18 23.17
CA ILE A 374 2.67 -0.73 24.33
C ILE A 374 2.69 0.13 25.61
N GLN A 375 1.51 0.54 26.07
CA GLN A 375 1.38 1.43 27.22
C GLN A 375 0.26 0.96 28.17
N PRO A 376 0.33 1.29 29.47
CA PRO A 376 -0.74 0.94 30.41
C PRO A 376 -2.12 1.43 29.94
N GLY A 377 -3.14 0.58 30.04
CA GLY A 377 -4.51 0.84 29.60
C GLY A 377 -4.79 0.49 28.12
N TYR A 378 -3.77 0.32 27.29
CA TYR A 378 -3.94 -0.04 25.86
C TYR A 378 -4.37 -1.50 25.72
N LEU A 379 -4.99 -1.84 24.59
CA LEU A 379 -5.27 -3.24 24.25
C LEU A 379 -3.96 -4.00 24.12
N ALA A 380 -3.91 -5.21 24.66
CA ALA A 380 -2.75 -6.10 24.55
C ALA A 380 -2.71 -6.76 23.16
N ASN A 381 -2.53 -5.93 22.13
CA ASN A 381 -2.21 -6.33 20.77
C ASN A 381 -0.70 -6.25 20.61
N LEU A 382 -0.01 -7.39 20.50
CA LEU A 382 1.46 -7.44 20.50
C LEU A 382 1.97 -8.38 19.41
N VAL A 383 3.11 -8.03 18.81
CA VAL A 383 3.86 -8.89 17.89
C VAL A 383 5.14 -9.34 18.58
N VAL A 384 5.31 -10.65 18.74
CA VAL A 384 6.51 -11.23 19.35
C VAL A 384 7.35 -11.88 18.25
N THR A 385 8.62 -11.52 18.19
CA THR A 385 9.59 -11.97 17.18
C THR A 385 10.84 -12.53 17.83
N ASP A 386 11.52 -13.46 17.15
CA ASP A 386 12.79 -14.04 17.63
C ASP A 386 14.04 -13.23 17.24
N GLY A 387 13.86 -11.98 16.85
CA GLY A 387 14.90 -11.05 16.42
C GLY A 387 14.30 -9.71 16.00
N ASP A 388 15.02 -8.93 15.20
CA ASP A 388 14.50 -7.67 14.66
C ASP A 388 13.36 -7.95 13.66
N TYR A 389 12.20 -7.30 13.83
CA TYR A 389 11.08 -7.49 12.90
C TYR A 389 11.43 -7.08 11.46
N PHE A 390 12.28 -6.08 11.29
CA PHE A 390 12.66 -5.56 9.98
C PHE A 390 13.67 -6.46 9.26
N ASP A 391 14.36 -7.36 9.95
CA ASP A 391 15.14 -8.43 9.29
C ASP A 391 14.18 -9.52 8.78
N PRO A 392 14.03 -9.72 7.47
CA PRO A 392 13.13 -10.74 6.92
C PRO A 392 13.53 -12.18 7.28
N LYS A 393 14.71 -12.41 7.86
CA LYS A 393 15.14 -13.73 8.38
C LYS A 393 14.58 -14.04 9.76
N SER A 394 14.25 -13.03 10.57
CA SER A 394 13.58 -13.23 11.85
C SER A 394 12.15 -13.73 11.62
N ARG A 395 11.54 -14.35 12.63
CA ARG A 395 10.21 -14.95 12.56
C ARG A 395 9.29 -14.27 13.55
N VAL A 396 8.03 -14.10 13.17
CA VAL A 396 6.96 -13.84 14.13
C VAL A 396 6.65 -15.17 14.80
N ILE A 397 6.90 -15.26 16.11
CA ILE A 397 6.76 -16.50 16.89
C ILE A 397 5.45 -16.54 17.67
N SER A 398 4.91 -15.39 18.05
CA SER A 398 3.65 -15.28 18.76
C SER A 398 2.99 -13.92 18.50
N LEU A 399 1.66 -13.89 18.52
CA LEU A 399 0.84 -12.69 18.44
C LEU A 399 -0.11 -12.64 19.60
N TRP A 400 -0.29 -11.46 20.17
CA TRP A 400 -1.32 -11.22 21.16
C TRP A 400 -2.39 -10.37 20.52
N VAL A 401 -3.66 -10.76 20.67
CA VAL A 401 -4.80 -10.01 20.16
C VAL A 401 -5.84 -9.94 21.27
N SER A 402 -6.11 -8.75 21.79
CA SER A 402 -6.88 -8.54 23.02
C SER A 402 -6.39 -9.40 24.19
N GLY A 403 -5.07 -9.56 24.32
CA GLY A 403 -4.44 -10.36 25.38
C GLY A 403 -4.58 -11.87 25.26
N GLU A 404 -5.09 -12.38 24.14
CA GLU A 404 -5.06 -13.81 23.82
C GLU A 404 -3.84 -14.15 22.95
N GLU A 405 -3.09 -15.18 23.34
CA GLU A 405 -1.93 -15.65 22.58
C GLU A 405 -2.34 -16.49 21.37
N HIS A 406 -1.89 -16.08 20.19
CA HIS A 406 -1.87 -16.86 18.97
C HIS A 406 -0.44 -17.32 18.68
N TYR A 407 -0.12 -18.52 19.16
CA TYR A 407 1.18 -19.16 18.95
C TYR A 407 1.40 -19.53 17.47
N LEU A 408 2.52 -19.06 16.89
CA LEU A 408 2.87 -19.31 15.49
C LEU A 408 4.07 -20.25 15.31
N GLY A 409 4.96 -20.32 16.31
CA GLY A 409 6.11 -21.21 16.25
C GLY A 409 7.00 -21.12 17.49
N PRO A 410 7.96 -22.05 17.61
CA PRO A 410 8.81 -22.14 18.80
C PRO A 410 9.69 -20.91 18.96
N ARG A 411 9.80 -20.46 20.21
CA ARG A 411 10.55 -19.25 20.62
C ARG A 411 12.03 -19.37 20.28
N PHE A 412 12.61 -20.56 20.46
CA PHE A 412 13.99 -20.85 20.10
C PHE A 412 14.04 -21.67 18.82
N LEU A 413 14.66 -21.11 17.77
CA LEU A 413 14.96 -21.88 16.56
C LEU A 413 16.17 -22.78 16.84
N VAL A 414 15.92 -24.07 16.94
CA VAL A 414 16.97 -25.07 17.09
C VAL A 414 17.33 -25.62 15.70
N ASP A 415 18.52 -25.26 15.21
CA ASP A 415 19.08 -25.85 13.99
C ASP A 415 20.16 -26.88 14.34
N PRO A 416 19.86 -28.19 14.38
CA PRO A 416 20.87 -29.20 14.72
C PRO A 416 21.93 -29.38 13.62
N LYS A 417 21.77 -28.82 12.41
CA LYS A 417 22.67 -29.07 11.28
C LYS A 417 24.06 -28.48 11.52
N GLY A 418 25.10 -29.22 11.18
CA GLY A 418 26.50 -28.82 11.33
C GLY A 418 27.35 -29.91 11.95
N SER A 419 28.59 -29.57 12.25
CA SER A 419 29.55 -30.46 12.89
C SER A 419 29.67 -30.11 14.37
N TRP A 420 29.67 -31.14 15.21
CA TRP A 420 29.64 -31.06 16.66
C TRP A 420 30.72 -31.95 17.24
N VAL A 421 31.33 -31.53 18.34
CA VAL A 421 32.25 -32.35 19.13
C VAL A 421 31.44 -33.06 20.19
N LEU A 422 31.11 -34.33 19.94
CA LEU A 422 30.35 -35.21 20.83
C LEU A 422 31.29 -35.83 21.88
N ILE A 423 30.97 -35.67 23.16
CA ILE A 423 31.69 -36.23 24.30
C ILE A 423 30.78 -37.24 24.99
N VAL A 424 31.17 -38.50 25.00
CA VAL A 424 30.46 -39.59 25.68
C VAL A 424 31.45 -40.34 26.55
N HIS A 425 31.16 -40.49 27.84
CA HIS A 425 32.02 -41.24 28.77
C HIS A 425 33.50 -40.79 28.74
N GLY A 426 33.72 -39.47 28.65
CA GLY A 426 35.07 -38.87 28.63
C GLY A 426 35.83 -38.95 27.29
N LYS A 427 35.28 -39.61 26.27
CA LYS A 427 35.87 -39.72 24.92
C LYS A 427 35.21 -38.76 23.93
N LYS A 428 36.01 -38.17 23.05
CA LYS A 428 35.56 -37.23 22.01
C LYS A 428 35.35 -37.94 20.68
N TYR A 429 34.29 -37.54 19.98
CA TYR A 429 33.87 -38.03 18.66
C TYR A 429 33.33 -36.86 17.84
N ASP A 430 33.39 -36.94 16.51
CA ASP A 430 32.75 -35.93 15.66
C ASP A 430 31.34 -36.37 15.28
N LEU A 431 30.37 -35.50 15.52
CA LEU A 431 28.97 -35.69 15.17
C LEU A 431 28.62 -34.71 14.05
N GLU A 432 28.25 -35.23 12.88
CA GLU A 432 27.74 -34.43 11.77
C GLU A 432 26.24 -34.65 11.62
N ILE A 433 25.47 -33.56 11.59
CA ILE A 433 24.04 -33.58 11.29
C ILE A 433 23.79 -32.76 10.02
N SER A 434 23.04 -33.32 9.08
CA SER A 434 22.77 -32.73 7.77
C SER A 434 21.39 -33.11 7.26
N VAL A 435 21.01 -32.58 6.09
CA VAL A 435 19.83 -33.02 5.35
C VAL A 435 20.32 -33.73 4.08
N PRO A 436 19.89 -34.98 3.80
CA PRO A 436 20.28 -35.68 2.57
C PRO A 436 19.90 -34.84 1.34
N GLY A 437 20.89 -34.48 0.51
CA GLY A 437 20.68 -33.75 -0.75
C GLY A 437 21.25 -32.32 -0.80
N ALA A 438 21.87 -31.79 0.27
CA ALA A 438 22.49 -30.46 0.24
C ALA A 438 23.79 -30.37 -0.59
N GLY A 439 24.32 -31.49 -1.07
CA GLY A 439 25.53 -31.58 -1.86
C GLY A 439 25.26 -32.03 -3.30
N LYS A 440 24.71 -31.14 -4.14
CA LYS A 440 24.91 -31.04 -5.60
C LYS A 440 24.01 -29.92 -6.14
N LYS A 441 24.59 -28.75 -6.40
CA LYS A 441 23.98 -27.79 -7.34
C LYS A 441 24.11 -28.42 -8.72
N ASN A 442 23.05 -29.02 -9.24
CA ASN A 442 22.92 -29.16 -10.68
C ASN A 442 22.64 -27.77 -11.25
N VAL A 443 23.60 -27.31 -12.05
CA VAL A 443 23.34 -26.32 -13.10
C VAL A 443 22.45 -27.03 -14.13
N ASP A 444 21.52 -26.27 -14.70
CA ASP A 444 20.55 -26.62 -15.74
C ASP A 444 19.18 -27.21 -15.32
N GLY A 445 18.13 -26.51 -15.77
CA GLY A 445 16.86 -27.13 -16.14
C GLY A 445 15.69 -26.98 -15.17
N PHE A 446 14.70 -26.19 -15.56
CA PHE A 446 13.38 -26.04 -14.94
C PHE A 446 12.67 -27.37 -14.59
N LYS A 447 12.20 -27.50 -13.34
CA LYS A 447 10.80 -27.83 -12.92
C LYS A 447 10.77 -28.06 -11.40
N GLY A 448 10.34 -27.03 -10.67
CA GLY A 448 10.24 -27.07 -9.21
C GLY A 448 9.09 -27.94 -8.70
N LYS A 449 9.42 -29.09 -8.10
CA LYS A 449 8.67 -29.60 -6.95
C LYS A 449 9.37 -29.09 -5.70
N SER A 450 8.61 -28.54 -4.76
CA SER A 450 9.09 -28.12 -3.44
C SER A 450 9.99 -29.20 -2.83
N PRO A 451 11.10 -28.85 -2.14
CA PRO A 451 11.84 -29.86 -1.40
C PRO A 451 10.89 -30.45 -0.35
N LYS A 452 10.55 -31.74 -0.50
CA LYS A 452 10.08 -32.51 0.65
C LYS A 452 11.08 -32.25 1.76
N SER A 453 10.62 -31.85 2.94
CA SER A 453 11.46 -31.72 4.13
C SER A 453 12.29 -33.00 4.26
N GLY A 454 13.57 -32.94 3.88
CA GLY A 454 14.44 -34.11 3.94
C GLY A 454 14.57 -34.51 5.40
N LYS A 455 14.25 -35.77 5.71
CA LYS A 455 14.45 -36.33 7.05
C LYS A 455 15.91 -36.07 7.45
N LEU A 456 16.13 -35.49 8.63
CA LEU A 456 17.48 -35.22 9.14
C LEU A 456 18.29 -36.53 9.11
N SER A 457 19.55 -36.43 8.71
CA SER A 457 20.50 -37.52 8.77
C SER A 457 21.75 -37.05 9.49
N GLY A 458 22.47 -37.98 10.10
CA GLY A 458 23.77 -37.65 10.66
C GLY A 458 24.68 -38.85 10.72
N ASN A 459 25.93 -38.58 11.06
CA ASN A 459 26.93 -39.61 11.31
C ASN A 459 27.74 -39.25 12.55
N ILE A 460 28.11 -40.26 13.34
CA ILE A 460 29.19 -40.16 14.32
C ILE A 460 30.45 -40.72 13.67
N ILE A 461 31.55 -39.97 13.68
CA ILE A 461 32.84 -40.36 13.12
C ILE A 461 33.71 -40.89 14.26
N VAL A 462 34.16 -42.14 14.13
CA VAL A 462 35.03 -42.82 15.11
C VAL A 462 36.26 -43.35 14.36
N GLY A 463 37.38 -42.64 14.44
CA GLY A 463 38.54 -42.90 13.57
C GLY A 463 38.16 -42.74 12.09
N ASP A 464 38.43 -43.75 11.26
CA ASP A 464 38.05 -43.75 9.83
C ASP A 464 36.62 -44.25 9.55
N LYS A 465 35.86 -44.65 10.59
CA LYS A 465 34.51 -45.24 10.44
C LYS A 465 33.43 -44.18 10.64
N LYS A 466 32.50 -44.08 9.69
CA LYS A 466 31.28 -43.27 9.79
C LYS A 466 30.09 -44.13 10.23
N LEU A 467 29.54 -43.82 11.40
CA LEU A 467 28.39 -44.50 11.99
C LEU A 467 27.13 -43.70 11.71
N LYS A 468 26.27 -44.22 10.83
CA LYS A 468 25.03 -43.54 10.46
C LYS A 468 24.04 -43.51 11.64
N LEU A 469 23.48 -42.34 11.90
CA LEU A 469 22.40 -42.16 12.87
C LEU A 469 21.09 -42.79 12.34
N ARG A 470 20.42 -43.54 13.21
CA ARG A 470 19.08 -44.10 13.02
C ARG A 470 18.10 -43.31 13.88
N ASP A 471 16.85 -43.20 13.43
CA ASP A 471 15.75 -42.56 14.16
C ASP A 471 16.11 -41.18 14.73
N LEU A 472 16.80 -40.37 13.92
CA LEU A 472 17.11 -38.99 14.27
C LEU A 472 15.82 -38.17 14.21
N GLU A 473 15.36 -37.73 15.37
CA GLU A 473 14.17 -36.90 15.56
C GLU A 473 14.54 -35.61 16.29
N LEU A 474 13.85 -34.53 15.91
CA LEU A 474 13.95 -33.23 16.54
C LEU A 474 12.54 -32.76 16.87
N TYR A 475 12.27 -32.52 18.15
CA TYR A 475 11.03 -31.96 18.63
C TYR A 475 11.33 -30.77 19.56
N GLU A 476 11.02 -29.57 19.09
CA GLU A 476 11.39 -28.31 19.76
C GLU A 476 12.90 -28.21 20.01
N SER A 477 13.34 -28.26 21.28
CA SER A 477 14.74 -28.30 21.68
C SER A 477 15.28 -29.73 21.86
N LYS A 478 14.42 -30.74 21.88
CA LYS A 478 14.80 -32.13 22.16
C LYS A 478 15.25 -32.83 20.89
N ILE A 479 16.41 -33.46 20.95
CA ILE A 479 16.99 -34.26 19.89
C ILE A 479 17.18 -35.69 20.39
N SER A 480 16.74 -36.66 19.60
CA SER A 480 16.95 -38.08 19.87
C SER A 480 17.48 -38.78 18.64
N PHE A 481 18.38 -39.75 18.83
CA PHE A 481 18.90 -40.60 17.75
C PHE A 481 19.55 -41.86 18.29
N ILE A 482 19.74 -42.85 17.42
CA ILE A 482 20.38 -44.13 17.73
C ILE A 482 21.63 -44.31 16.88
N ALA A 483 22.73 -44.75 17.49
CA ALA A 483 23.99 -45.10 16.80
C ALA A 483 24.51 -46.49 17.24
N ASP A 484 25.34 -47.12 16.42
CA ASP A 484 26.01 -48.38 16.80
C ASP A 484 27.12 -48.09 17.83
N GLY A 485 26.99 -48.62 19.04
CA GLY A 485 27.93 -48.38 20.13
C GLY A 485 29.17 -49.28 20.11
N LYS A 486 29.20 -50.36 19.33
CA LYS A 486 30.34 -51.31 19.28
C LYS A 486 31.66 -50.61 18.94
N PRO A 487 31.73 -49.72 17.93
CA PRO A 487 32.97 -49.01 17.60
C PRO A 487 33.38 -47.96 18.64
N MET A 488 32.46 -47.56 19.53
CA MET A 488 32.71 -46.63 20.63
C MET A 488 33.09 -47.34 21.93
N GLY A 489 33.13 -48.70 21.93
CA GLY A 489 33.49 -49.53 23.09
C GLY A 489 32.30 -50.02 23.93
N PHE A 490 31.07 -49.90 23.44
CA PHE A 490 29.86 -50.38 24.13
C PHE A 490 29.38 -51.72 23.55
N LYS A 491 28.65 -52.52 24.34
CA LYS A 491 28.20 -53.86 23.93
C LYS A 491 27.04 -53.84 22.91
N GLY A 492 26.29 -52.74 22.81
CA GLY A 492 25.05 -52.64 22.04
C GLY A 492 24.86 -51.30 21.31
N ALA A 493 23.65 -51.07 20.80
CA ALA A 493 23.27 -49.79 20.22
C ALA A 493 23.11 -48.73 21.33
N LEU A 494 23.46 -47.48 21.00
CA LEU A 494 23.36 -46.34 21.89
C LEU A 494 22.17 -45.47 21.48
N ALA A 495 21.23 -45.27 22.40
CA ALA A 495 20.11 -44.36 22.23
C ALA A 495 20.40 -43.04 22.95
N PHE A 496 20.56 -41.97 22.19
CA PHE A 496 20.84 -40.62 22.67
C PHE A 496 19.53 -39.86 22.82
N ASN A 497 19.35 -39.23 23.98
CA ASN A 497 18.28 -38.28 24.23
C ASN A 497 18.90 -37.01 24.84
N GLY A 498 18.83 -35.90 24.12
CA GLY A 498 19.41 -34.64 24.56
C GLY A 498 18.54 -33.44 24.25
N GLU A 499 18.94 -32.32 24.81
CA GLU A 499 18.34 -31.02 24.61
C GLU A 499 19.39 -30.08 24.04
N ILE A 500 19.01 -29.34 23.00
CA ILE A 500 19.86 -28.38 22.32
C ILE A 500 19.60 -27.01 22.93
N VAL A 501 20.66 -26.43 23.48
CA VAL A 501 20.67 -25.08 24.03
C VAL A 501 21.78 -24.31 23.32
N LYS A 502 21.38 -23.37 22.45
CA LYS A 502 22.30 -22.58 21.59
C LYS A 502 23.23 -23.46 20.74
N ASP A 503 24.50 -23.52 21.09
CA ASP A 503 25.55 -24.25 20.38
C ASP A 503 25.99 -25.52 21.12
N ASP A 504 25.21 -25.95 22.11
CA ASP A 504 25.48 -27.14 22.90
C ASP A 504 24.28 -28.10 22.89
N ILE A 505 24.57 -29.39 22.95
CA ILE A 505 23.59 -30.46 23.18
C ILE A 505 23.99 -31.15 24.48
N PHE A 506 23.07 -31.26 25.42
CA PHE A 506 23.29 -31.98 26.68
C PHE A 506 22.25 -33.07 26.83
N GLY A 507 22.65 -34.23 27.35
CA GLY A 507 21.69 -35.31 27.50
C GLY A 507 22.27 -36.58 28.09
N PHE A 508 21.50 -37.65 27.94
CA PHE A 508 21.88 -38.99 28.37
C PHE A 508 21.86 -39.96 27.20
N VAL A 509 22.83 -40.86 27.20
CA VAL A 509 22.88 -42.01 26.30
C VAL A 509 22.57 -43.29 27.09
N HIS A 510 21.77 -44.16 26.47
CA HIS A 510 21.38 -45.47 26.99
C HIS A 510 21.99 -46.57 26.12
N ASP A 511 22.57 -47.59 26.74
CA ASP A 511 23.25 -48.71 26.07
C ASP A 511 22.40 -50.00 25.96
N GLY A 512 21.12 -49.92 26.35
CA GLY A 512 20.20 -51.06 26.39
C GLY A 512 20.33 -51.96 27.62
N SER A 513 21.30 -51.75 28.51
CA SER A 513 21.47 -52.51 29.77
C SER A 513 20.73 -51.89 30.97
N GLY A 514 20.11 -50.72 30.79
CA GLY A 514 19.49 -49.92 31.85
C GLY A 514 20.40 -48.83 32.42
N GLN A 515 21.70 -48.83 32.09
CA GLN A 515 22.66 -47.82 32.52
C GLN A 515 22.54 -46.54 31.66
N LYS A 516 22.68 -45.36 32.30
CA LYS A 516 22.67 -44.04 31.65
C LYS A 516 24.04 -43.39 31.76
N PHE A 517 24.55 -42.85 30.67
CA PHE A 517 25.79 -42.05 30.66
C PHE A 517 25.48 -40.62 30.19
N PRO A 518 26.01 -39.58 30.84
CA PRO A 518 25.86 -38.21 30.32
C PRO A 518 26.65 -38.04 29.03
N PHE A 519 26.12 -37.25 28.10
CA PHE A 519 26.85 -36.78 26.93
C PHE A 519 26.69 -35.27 26.75
N THR A 520 27.70 -34.67 26.12
CA THR A 520 27.65 -33.28 25.64
C THR A 520 28.03 -33.24 24.17
N ALA A 521 27.47 -32.33 23.37
CA ALA A 521 27.97 -32.07 22.03
C ALA A 521 28.08 -30.57 21.79
N ASN A 522 29.29 -30.06 21.58
CA ASN A 522 29.55 -28.63 21.37
C ASN A 522 29.73 -28.35 19.88
N ARG A 523 29.04 -27.35 19.33
CA ARG A 523 29.12 -27.04 17.89
C ARG A 523 30.51 -26.52 17.53
N THR A 524 31.06 -27.00 16.43
CA THR A 524 32.27 -26.41 15.83
C THR A 524 31.96 -25.02 15.24
N LYS A 525 32.96 -24.11 15.19
CA LYS A 525 32.80 -22.69 14.80
C LYS A 525 31.81 -22.51 13.65
N LYS A 526 30.70 -21.81 13.93
CA LYS A 526 29.63 -21.50 12.97
C LYS A 526 30.21 -20.68 11.83
N LYS A 527 29.96 -21.09 10.58
CA LYS A 527 30.23 -20.21 9.43
C LYS A 527 29.33 -19.00 9.57
N GLU A 528 29.93 -17.83 9.79
CA GLU A 528 29.16 -16.59 9.92
C GLU A 528 28.30 -16.40 8.66
N PRO A 529 27.01 -16.06 8.82
CA PRO A 529 26.17 -15.75 7.68
C PRO A 529 26.79 -14.59 6.92
N LYS A 530 26.94 -14.73 5.60
CA LYS A 530 27.45 -13.64 4.77
C LYS A 530 26.56 -12.40 4.98
N PRO A 531 27.17 -11.22 5.21
CA PRO A 531 26.43 -9.96 5.27
C PRO A 531 25.60 -9.79 4.01
N ARG A 532 24.39 -9.24 4.18
CA ARG A 532 23.55 -8.85 3.05
C ARG A 532 24.13 -7.57 2.45
N THR A 533 24.08 -7.43 1.13
CA THR A 533 24.28 -6.14 0.46
C THR A 533 22.93 -5.41 0.44
N PRO A 534 22.79 -4.26 1.12
CA PRO A 534 21.58 -3.45 1.05
C PRO A 534 21.30 -2.98 -0.38
N GLU A 535 20.03 -2.80 -0.72
CA GLU A 535 19.68 -2.00 -1.90
C GLU A 535 20.04 -0.51 -1.65
N ILE A 536 20.08 0.30 -2.70
CA ILE A 536 20.46 1.72 -2.61
C ILE A 536 19.35 2.52 -3.30
N ALA A 537 19.03 3.68 -2.74
CA ALA A 537 18.11 4.63 -3.35
C ALA A 537 18.54 5.00 -4.78
N SER A 538 17.56 5.26 -5.65
CA SER A 538 17.83 5.63 -7.05
C SER A 538 18.54 6.98 -7.13
N ASP A 539 19.55 7.07 -8.00
CA ASP A 539 20.21 8.32 -8.40
C ASP A 539 19.60 8.94 -9.67
N LEU A 540 18.53 8.34 -10.20
CA LEU A 540 17.89 8.77 -11.44
C LEU A 540 17.11 10.08 -11.23
N THR A 541 17.28 11.00 -12.18
CA THR A 541 16.53 12.26 -12.23
C THR A 541 15.11 12.01 -12.73
N LEU A 542 14.13 12.68 -12.12
CA LEU A 542 12.75 12.66 -12.57
C LEU A 542 12.58 13.53 -13.83
N PHE A 543 11.75 13.08 -14.77
CA PHE A 543 11.38 13.82 -15.97
C PHE A 543 9.89 14.20 -15.95
N TYR A 544 9.55 15.27 -16.64
CA TYR A 544 8.17 15.75 -16.73
C TYR A 544 7.69 15.88 -18.19
N PRO A 545 6.71 15.08 -18.62
CA PRO A 545 6.27 13.83 -17.99
C PRO A 545 7.38 12.78 -18.00
N GLU A 546 7.20 11.68 -17.27
CA GLU A 546 8.19 10.61 -17.26
C GLU A 546 8.31 9.91 -18.63
N GLY A 547 9.51 9.40 -18.94
CA GLY A 547 9.80 8.71 -20.20
C GLY A 547 10.70 9.47 -21.18
N ALA A 548 10.80 8.96 -22.41
CA ALA A 548 11.85 9.35 -23.38
C ALA A 548 11.80 10.81 -23.88
N TYR A 549 10.63 11.47 -23.77
CA TYR A 549 10.42 12.84 -24.21
C TYR A 549 10.25 13.82 -23.04
N GLY A 550 10.45 13.34 -21.82
CA GLY A 550 10.34 14.17 -20.62
C GLY A 550 11.47 15.19 -20.53
N ILE A 551 11.17 16.35 -19.94
CA ILE A 551 12.19 17.38 -19.69
C ILE A 551 12.86 17.14 -18.33
N THR A 552 14.18 17.31 -18.29
CA THR A 552 15.04 16.96 -17.14
C THR A 552 15.42 18.16 -16.27
N GLY A 553 15.17 19.38 -16.73
CA GLY A 553 15.58 20.62 -16.08
C GLY A 553 14.47 21.65 -16.00
N GLU A 554 14.67 22.67 -15.17
CA GLU A 554 13.81 23.86 -15.16
C GLU A 554 13.74 24.44 -16.58
N LEU A 555 12.52 24.55 -17.12
CA LEU A 555 12.31 25.28 -18.36
C LEU A 555 12.92 26.67 -18.19
N LEU A 556 13.67 27.14 -19.19
CA LEU A 556 14.14 28.52 -19.21
C LEU A 556 12.91 29.44 -19.04
N THR A 557 12.88 30.18 -17.94
CA THR A 557 11.83 31.16 -17.61
C THR A 557 12.41 32.58 -17.64
N PRO A 558 13.06 33.00 -18.75
CA PRO A 558 13.65 34.33 -18.82
C PRO A 558 12.55 35.38 -18.71
N ASN A 559 12.84 36.45 -17.96
CA ASN A 559 11.92 37.59 -17.82
C ASN A 559 11.62 38.25 -19.17
N ALA A 560 12.55 38.18 -20.10
CA ALA A 560 12.42 38.70 -21.45
C ALA A 560 13.13 37.83 -22.49
N VAL A 561 12.53 37.70 -23.67
CA VAL A 561 13.07 36.98 -24.84
C VAL A 561 13.08 37.93 -26.02
N LEU A 562 14.21 38.08 -26.71
CA LEU A 562 14.31 38.80 -27.98
C LEU A 562 14.55 37.78 -29.09
N ILE A 563 13.71 37.77 -30.11
CA ILE A 563 14.02 37.06 -31.35
C ILE A 563 14.38 38.10 -32.39
N ASN A 564 15.62 38.08 -32.88
CA ASN A 564 16.14 39.09 -33.79
C ASN A 564 16.20 38.62 -35.25
N ASP A 565 16.17 39.57 -36.20
CA ASP A 565 16.37 39.32 -37.64
C ASP A 565 15.38 38.29 -38.26
N ALA A 566 14.16 38.19 -37.74
CA ALA A 566 13.19 37.18 -38.18
C ALA A 566 12.28 37.67 -39.31
N ILE A 567 11.68 36.73 -40.04
CA ILE A 567 10.58 37.02 -40.98
C ILE A 567 9.25 36.88 -40.23
N LEU A 568 8.64 38.01 -39.87
CA LEU A 568 7.42 38.05 -39.06
C LEU A 568 6.16 38.05 -39.92
N TRP A 569 5.33 37.01 -39.78
CA TRP A 569 3.99 36.97 -40.34
C TRP A 569 3.04 37.65 -39.36
N THR A 570 2.74 38.93 -39.57
CA THR A 570 1.88 39.68 -38.64
C THR A 570 0.42 39.22 -38.65
N CYS A 571 0.00 38.53 -39.72
CA CYS A 571 -1.40 38.16 -39.99
C CYS A 571 -2.38 39.34 -39.91
N GLY A 572 -1.88 40.56 -40.13
CA GLY A 572 -2.65 41.80 -40.18
C GLY A 572 -2.30 42.64 -41.41
N PRO A 573 -2.76 43.90 -41.50
CA PRO A 573 -2.59 44.74 -42.68
C PRO A 573 -1.13 45.00 -43.10
N LYS A 574 -0.18 44.85 -42.16
CA LYS A 574 1.26 45.02 -42.41
C LYS A 574 1.89 43.84 -43.16
N GLY A 575 1.20 42.70 -43.30
CA GLY A 575 1.71 41.55 -44.03
C GLY A 575 2.98 40.96 -43.41
N LEU A 576 3.99 40.75 -44.26
CA LEU A 576 5.30 40.21 -43.90
C LEU A 576 6.26 41.34 -43.52
N LEU A 577 7.00 41.15 -42.42
CA LEU A 577 8.09 42.03 -42.01
C LEU A 577 9.38 41.23 -42.05
N GLU A 578 10.30 41.60 -42.94
CA GLU A 578 11.58 40.92 -43.13
C GLU A 578 12.67 41.57 -42.29
N GLU A 579 13.50 40.77 -41.63
CA GLU A 579 14.60 41.23 -40.76
C GLU A 579 14.10 42.13 -39.62
N TRP A 580 13.03 41.70 -38.95
CA TRP A 580 12.48 42.41 -37.79
C TRP A 580 12.70 41.65 -36.49
N ASP A 581 12.79 42.43 -35.44
CA ASP A 581 12.92 41.98 -34.06
C ASP A 581 11.55 41.91 -33.36
N ILE A 582 11.39 40.91 -32.50
CA ILE A 582 10.25 40.77 -31.59
C ILE A 582 10.72 40.50 -30.16
N LEU A 583 10.33 41.39 -29.25
CA LEU A 583 10.63 41.31 -27.82
C LEU A 583 9.41 40.81 -27.05
N PHE A 584 9.62 39.79 -26.23
CA PHE A 584 8.68 39.29 -25.25
C PHE A 584 9.13 39.71 -23.86
N VAL A 585 8.23 40.23 -23.03
CA VAL A 585 8.46 40.51 -21.60
C VAL A 585 7.33 39.89 -20.79
N GLY A 586 7.67 39.10 -19.77
CA GLY A 586 6.67 38.41 -18.94
C GLY A 586 5.71 37.51 -19.73
N GLY A 587 6.19 36.91 -20.83
CA GLY A 587 5.40 36.05 -21.71
C GLY A 587 4.42 36.77 -22.64
N LYS A 588 4.50 38.10 -22.76
CA LYS A 588 3.71 38.92 -23.70
C LYS A 588 4.61 39.60 -24.71
N ILE A 589 4.11 39.84 -25.91
CA ILE A 589 4.80 40.67 -26.91
C ILE A 589 4.81 42.11 -26.38
N ASP A 590 6.01 42.64 -26.15
CA ASP A 590 6.24 44.00 -25.68
C ASP A 590 6.48 44.95 -26.86
N LYS A 591 7.35 44.55 -27.80
CA LYS A 591 7.75 45.38 -28.94
C LYS A 591 8.01 44.56 -30.19
N VAL A 592 7.65 45.14 -31.34
CA VAL A 592 7.93 44.64 -32.70
C VAL A 592 8.45 45.81 -33.53
N ALA A 593 9.70 45.74 -34.00
CA ALA A 593 10.37 46.82 -34.74
C ALA A 593 11.47 46.24 -35.64
N PRO A 594 11.98 46.97 -36.65
CA PRO A 594 13.13 46.53 -37.43
C PRO A 594 14.32 46.18 -36.54
N ASP A 595 14.62 47.03 -35.56
CA ASP A 595 15.69 46.83 -34.58
C ASP A 595 15.18 47.09 -33.14
N ILE A 596 15.54 46.21 -32.21
CA ILE A 596 15.28 46.38 -30.77
C ILE A 596 16.60 46.29 -29.99
N THR A 597 17.06 47.42 -29.47
CA THR A 597 18.18 47.46 -28.53
C THR A 597 17.73 47.12 -27.12
N VAL A 598 18.42 46.16 -26.48
CA VAL A 598 18.18 45.72 -25.10
C VAL A 598 19.50 45.76 -24.30
N PRO A 599 19.47 46.05 -22.98
CA PRO A 599 20.66 45.99 -22.15
C PRO A 599 21.30 44.59 -22.16
N MET A 600 22.63 44.52 -22.24
CA MET A 600 23.36 43.25 -22.27
C MET A 600 23.05 42.41 -21.02
N GLY A 601 22.70 41.13 -21.22
CA GLY A 601 22.36 40.19 -20.14
C GLY A 601 20.93 40.33 -19.58
N SER A 602 20.11 41.28 -20.07
CA SER A 602 18.74 41.48 -19.59
C SER A 602 17.69 40.60 -20.27
N VAL A 603 18.01 40.00 -21.42
CA VAL A 603 17.08 39.17 -22.20
C VAL A 603 17.76 37.90 -22.71
N HIS A 604 16.97 36.87 -22.96
CA HIS A 604 17.40 35.70 -23.72
C HIS A 604 17.25 35.98 -25.23
N VAL A 605 18.35 35.98 -25.98
CA VAL A 605 18.34 36.28 -27.42
C VAL A 605 18.29 34.99 -28.24
N ILE A 606 17.37 34.93 -29.19
CA ILE A 606 17.22 33.84 -30.16
C ILE A 606 17.48 34.41 -31.56
N ASN A 607 18.43 33.82 -32.28
CA ASN A 607 18.70 34.20 -33.67
C ASN A 607 17.55 33.76 -34.58
N GLY A 608 16.81 34.72 -35.13
CA GLY A 608 15.68 34.52 -36.05
C GLY A 608 16.05 34.59 -37.53
N ALA A 609 17.30 34.88 -37.90
CA ALA A 609 17.73 34.99 -39.30
C ALA A 609 17.32 33.76 -40.13
N GLY A 610 16.64 34.01 -41.24
CA GLY A 610 16.11 33.00 -42.16
C GLY A 610 14.95 32.15 -41.59
N LYS A 611 14.45 32.46 -40.38
CA LYS A 611 13.33 31.76 -39.75
C LYS A 611 12.04 32.59 -39.86
N TYR A 612 10.93 31.87 -39.94
CA TYR A 612 9.60 32.45 -39.98
C TYR A 612 8.95 32.40 -38.60
N ILE A 613 8.36 33.51 -38.18
CA ILE A 613 7.58 33.59 -36.94
C ILE A 613 6.14 33.92 -37.32
N THR A 614 5.22 33.07 -36.90
CA THR A 614 3.77 33.29 -37.03
C THR A 614 3.14 33.34 -35.64
N PRO A 615 1.93 33.91 -35.49
CA PRO A 615 1.09 33.60 -34.35
C PRO A 615 0.96 32.08 -34.21
N GLY A 616 1.04 31.58 -32.98
CA GLY A 616 0.89 30.15 -32.72
C GLY A 616 -0.47 29.65 -33.17
N LEU A 617 -0.51 28.46 -33.78
CA LEU A 617 -1.75 27.90 -34.29
C LEU A 617 -2.74 27.62 -33.15
N ILE A 618 -4.03 27.64 -33.50
CA ILE A 618 -5.15 27.33 -32.61
C ILE A 618 -5.96 26.19 -33.24
N ASP A 619 -6.08 25.08 -32.51
CA ASP A 619 -6.93 23.95 -32.88
C ASP A 619 -8.29 24.12 -32.21
N CYS A 620 -9.31 24.39 -33.00
CA CYS A 620 -10.66 24.63 -32.49
C CYS A 620 -11.43 23.34 -32.18
N HIS A 621 -10.94 22.16 -32.58
CA HIS A 621 -11.57 20.88 -32.31
C HIS A 621 -10.51 19.80 -32.07
N SER A 622 -10.17 19.59 -30.81
CA SER A 622 -9.16 18.60 -30.41
C SER A 622 -9.70 17.53 -29.46
N HIS A 623 -9.09 16.36 -29.52
CA HIS A 623 -9.31 15.24 -28.58
C HIS A 623 -8.02 14.83 -27.85
N SER A 624 -6.94 15.61 -27.98
CA SER A 624 -5.69 15.39 -27.26
C SER A 624 -5.76 15.91 -25.82
N ALA A 625 -4.75 15.56 -25.02
CA ALA A 625 -4.55 16.03 -23.66
C ALA A 625 -5.69 15.68 -22.70
N ALA A 626 -6.45 14.62 -22.97
CA ALA A 626 -7.56 14.16 -22.14
C ALA A 626 -7.58 12.63 -22.02
N SER A 627 -7.77 12.12 -20.80
CA SER A 627 -7.86 10.67 -20.51
C SER A 627 -9.21 10.05 -20.85
N SER A 628 -10.22 10.87 -21.18
CA SER A 628 -11.58 10.44 -21.54
C SER A 628 -12.24 11.52 -22.38
N ILE A 629 -13.03 11.13 -23.39
CA ILE A 629 -13.58 12.05 -24.39
C ILE A 629 -15.10 12.15 -24.37
N ASN A 630 -15.83 11.07 -24.08
CA ASN A 630 -17.31 11.06 -24.05
C ASN A 630 -17.81 10.27 -22.84
N GLU A 631 -19.01 10.61 -22.37
CA GLU A 631 -19.85 9.76 -21.51
C GLU A 631 -20.99 9.22 -22.37
N GLY A 632 -21.03 7.91 -22.60
CA GLY A 632 -21.90 7.29 -23.59
C GLY A 632 -23.24 6.81 -23.07
N ALA A 633 -23.46 6.79 -21.75
CA ALA A 633 -24.65 6.19 -21.18
C ALA A 633 -25.93 7.02 -21.38
N GLN A 634 -25.80 8.31 -21.72
CA GLN A 634 -26.93 9.23 -21.86
C GLN A 634 -26.78 10.12 -23.10
N ALA A 635 -27.89 10.54 -23.70
CA ALA A 635 -27.88 11.44 -24.85
C ALA A 635 -27.49 12.90 -24.49
N VAL A 636 -27.72 13.29 -23.24
CA VAL A 636 -27.39 14.62 -22.73
C VAL A 636 -26.48 14.44 -21.53
N THR A 637 -25.24 14.89 -21.66
CA THR A 637 -24.20 14.78 -20.63
C THR A 637 -23.57 16.15 -20.34
N ALA A 638 -24.41 17.19 -20.28
CA ALA A 638 -23.99 18.59 -20.08
C ALA A 638 -23.18 18.80 -18.77
N GLU A 639 -23.34 17.91 -17.81
CA GLU A 639 -22.70 17.93 -16.50
C GLU A 639 -21.22 17.50 -16.52
N VAL A 640 -20.79 16.72 -17.54
CA VAL A 640 -19.39 16.28 -17.62
C VAL A 640 -18.48 17.38 -18.15
N ARG A 641 -17.21 17.37 -17.72
CA ARG A 641 -16.24 18.44 -18.03
C ARG A 641 -14.90 17.86 -18.47
N ILE A 642 -14.42 18.26 -19.65
CA ILE A 642 -13.08 17.87 -20.14
C ILE A 642 -11.97 18.27 -19.15
N ARG A 643 -12.11 19.42 -18.48
CA ARG A 643 -11.15 19.92 -17.48
C ARG A 643 -10.91 18.96 -16.29
N ASP A 644 -11.80 17.99 -16.06
CA ASP A 644 -11.66 17.02 -14.97
C ASP A 644 -10.83 15.79 -15.38
N VAL A 645 -10.65 15.59 -16.68
CA VAL A 645 -9.95 14.45 -17.26
C VAL A 645 -8.74 14.86 -18.09
N LEU A 646 -8.32 16.12 -18.03
CA LEU A 646 -7.08 16.58 -18.67
C LEU A 646 -5.89 15.71 -18.24
N ASN A 647 -5.01 15.47 -19.20
CA ASN A 647 -3.78 14.71 -19.04
C ASN A 647 -2.60 15.57 -19.51
N GLY A 648 -1.81 16.07 -18.56
CA GLY A 648 -0.58 16.84 -18.83
C GLY A 648 0.51 16.07 -19.56
N ASP A 649 0.40 14.75 -19.53
CA ASP A 649 1.47 13.82 -19.89
C ASP A 649 1.18 13.16 -21.26
N ASP A 650 0.10 13.57 -21.93
CA ASP A 650 -0.23 13.11 -23.28
C ASP A 650 0.82 13.58 -24.30
N ILE A 651 1.56 12.64 -24.87
CA ILE A 651 2.59 12.87 -25.90
C ILE A 651 2.10 13.68 -27.10
N ASN A 652 0.80 13.72 -27.36
CA ASN A 652 0.24 14.57 -28.40
C ASN A 652 0.49 16.07 -28.13
N ILE A 653 0.60 16.50 -26.87
CA ILE A 653 0.98 17.87 -26.51
C ILE A 653 2.37 18.21 -27.10
N TYR A 654 3.35 17.32 -26.90
CA TYR A 654 4.70 17.49 -27.44
C TYR A 654 4.69 17.53 -28.98
N ARG A 655 3.99 16.59 -29.62
CA ARG A 655 3.90 16.49 -31.08
C ARG A 655 3.21 17.72 -31.70
N GLN A 656 2.13 18.19 -31.08
CA GLN A 656 1.37 19.36 -31.50
C GLN A 656 2.19 20.64 -31.37
N LEU A 657 2.93 20.81 -30.25
CA LEU A 657 3.87 21.92 -30.09
C LEU A 657 4.93 21.93 -31.19
N GLY A 658 5.48 20.76 -31.54
CA GLY A 658 6.43 20.62 -32.65
C GLY A 658 5.86 21.01 -34.03
N GLY A 659 4.53 20.96 -34.19
CA GLY A 659 3.82 21.42 -35.39
C GLY A 659 3.39 22.90 -35.35
N GLY A 660 3.76 23.66 -34.31
CA GLY A 660 3.38 25.07 -34.15
C GLY A 660 2.02 25.30 -33.49
N LEU A 661 1.34 24.26 -33.00
CA LEU A 661 0.11 24.38 -32.24
C LEU A 661 0.40 24.83 -30.81
N THR A 662 -0.22 25.93 -30.36
CA THR A 662 0.04 26.49 -29.02
C THR A 662 -1.19 26.53 -28.13
N THR A 663 -2.37 26.39 -28.73
CA THR A 663 -3.67 26.50 -28.05
C THR A 663 -4.63 25.51 -28.68
N ALA A 664 -5.39 24.79 -27.86
CA ALA A 664 -6.39 23.86 -28.34
C ALA A 664 -7.69 24.00 -27.56
N ASN A 665 -8.83 23.85 -28.24
CA ASN A 665 -10.12 23.66 -27.62
C ASN A 665 -10.42 22.15 -27.60
N VAL A 666 -10.26 21.54 -26.43
CA VAL A 666 -10.49 20.12 -26.24
C VAL A 666 -11.98 19.88 -26.04
N LEU A 667 -12.58 19.11 -26.94
CA LEU A 667 -14.01 18.90 -27.04
C LEU A 667 -14.37 17.43 -26.82
N HIS A 668 -15.62 17.22 -26.43
CA HIS A 668 -16.28 15.94 -26.54
C HIS A 668 -16.38 15.53 -28.02
N GLY A 669 -16.36 14.22 -28.27
CA GLY A 669 -16.58 13.64 -29.59
C GLY A 669 -18.05 13.78 -30.03
N SER A 670 -18.37 13.20 -31.19
CA SER A 670 -19.73 13.25 -31.75
C SER A 670 -20.63 12.11 -31.29
N ALA A 671 -20.42 11.58 -30.09
CA ALA A 671 -21.15 10.42 -29.57
C ALA A 671 -22.54 10.78 -29.01
N ASN A 672 -22.72 12.03 -28.55
CA ASN A 672 -23.93 12.49 -27.87
C ASN A 672 -24.48 13.75 -28.59
N PRO A 673 -25.81 13.96 -28.63
CA PRO A 673 -26.38 15.25 -29.03
C PRO A 673 -25.80 16.44 -28.25
N ILE A 674 -25.67 16.29 -26.92
CA ILE A 674 -25.03 17.25 -26.02
C ILE A 674 -23.96 16.50 -25.23
N GLY A 675 -22.69 16.70 -25.59
CA GLY A 675 -21.57 15.88 -25.09
C GLY A 675 -20.94 16.34 -23.78
N GLY A 676 -21.12 17.60 -23.39
CA GLY A 676 -20.57 18.18 -22.15
C GLY A 676 -19.70 19.41 -22.35
N GLN A 677 -19.13 19.89 -21.24
CA GLN A 677 -18.33 21.13 -21.16
C GLN A 677 -16.90 20.95 -21.68
N ASN A 678 -16.51 21.80 -22.63
CA ASN A 678 -15.19 21.79 -23.24
C ASN A 678 -14.11 22.45 -22.37
N ALA A 679 -12.85 22.35 -22.79
CA ALA A 679 -11.75 23.04 -22.13
C ALA A 679 -10.79 23.63 -23.17
N VAL A 680 -10.63 24.95 -23.14
CA VAL A 680 -9.56 25.62 -23.88
C VAL A 680 -8.27 25.54 -23.06
N ILE A 681 -7.22 25.02 -23.69
CA ILE A 681 -5.91 24.80 -23.08
C ILE A 681 -4.80 25.50 -23.84
N LYS A 682 -3.77 25.91 -23.10
CA LYS A 682 -2.45 26.23 -23.65
C LYS A 682 -1.59 24.98 -23.55
N LEU A 683 -0.99 24.58 -24.66
CA LEU A 683 -0.11 23.42 -24.70
C LEU A 683 1.19 23.78 -23.96
N ARG A 684 1.44 23.11 -22.84
CA ARG A 684 2.61 23.33 -21.97
C ARG A 684 3.19 21.98 -21.59
N TRP A 685 4.13 21.49 -22.40
CA TRP A 685 4.78 20.20 -22.13
C TRP A 685 5.52 20.21 -20.79
N GLY A 686 5.32 19.16 -19.99
CA GLY A 686 5.85 19.04 -18.62
C GLY A 686 4.96 19.65 -17.53
N SER A 687 3.96 20.46 -17.88
CA SER A 687 3.01 21.02 -16.92
C SER A 687 1.97 19.99 -16.47
N GLY A 688 1.56 20.06 -15.20
CA GLY A 688 0.40 19.32 -14.71
C GLY A 688 -0.93 19.80 -15.32
N PRO A 689 -2.04 19.04 -15.16
CA PRO A 689 -3.33 19.30 -15.83
C PRO A 689 -3.90 20.70 -15.62
N GLU A 690 -3.85 21.25 -14.39
CA GLU A 690 -4.34 22.60 -14.09
C GLU A 690 -3.53 23.68 -14.80
N GLY A 691 -2.23 23.44 -15.00
CA GLY A 691 -1.36 24.33 -15.72
C GLY A 691 -1.64 24.35 -17.22
N LEU A 692 -2.44 23.45 -17.79
CA LEU A 692 -2.87 23.52 -19.19
C LEU A 692 -4.02 24.51 -19.39
N ILE A 693 -4.87 24.74 -18.40
CA ILE A 693 -6.14 25.47 -18.56
C ILE A 693 -5.88 26.93 -18.96
N PHE A 694 -6.53 27.39 -20.03
CA PHE A 694 -6.57 28.81 -20.38
C PHE A 694 -7.67 29.49 -19.56
N LYS A 695 -7.32 30.03 -18.40
CA LYS A 695 -8.26 30.60 -17.41
C LYS A 695 -9.25 31.64 -17.96
N ASN A 696 -8.83 32.48 -18.90
CA ASN A 696 -9.65 33.57 -19.45
C ASN A 696 -10.41 33.18 -20.72
N ALA A 697 -10.30 31.93 -21.17
CA ALA A 697 -11.04 31.49 -22.35
C ALA A 697 -12.52 31.25 -22.00
N PRO A 698 -13.45 31.57 -22.91
CA PRO A 698 -14.86 31.26 -22.72
C PRO A 698 -15.09 29.76 -22.53
N GLN A 699 -15.99 29.41 -21.60
CA GLN A 699 -16.47 28.04 -21.47
C GLN A 699 -17.52 27.77 -22.54
N GLY A 700 -17.52 26.55 -23.08
CA GLY A 700 -18.50 26.11 -24.07
C GLY A 700 -18.99 24.70 -23.79
N ILE A 701 -20.09 24.35 -24.43
CA ILE A 701 -20.70 23.02 -24.39
C ILE A 701 -20.79 22.50 -25.82
N LYS A 702 -20.36 21.25 -26.06
CA LYS A 702 -20.36 20.68 -27.40
C LYS A 702 -21.73 20.10 -27.72
N PHE A 703 -22.28 20.54 -28.85
CA PHE A 703 -23.45 19.96 -29.48
C PHE A 703 -23.00 19.22 -30.75
N ALA A 704 -23.58 18.04 -31.00
CA ALA A 704 -23.40 17.29 -32.23
C ALA A 704 -24.76 16.87 -32.79
N LEU A 705 -24.96 16.99 -34.09
CA LEU A 705 -26.20 16.61 -34.77
C LEU A 705 -25.84 15.78 -36.02
N GLY A 706 -26.74 14.90 -36.44
CA GLY A 706 -26.58 14.08 -37.65
C GLY A 706 -26.29 12.60 -37.37
N GLU A 707 -25.79 11.90 -38.40
CA GLU A 707 -25.74 10.43 -38.45
C GLU A 707 -24.78 9.80 -37.42
N ASN A 708 -23.70 10.49 -37.05
CA ASN A 708 -22.76 9.99 -36.04
C ASN A 708 -23.42 9.79 -34.68
N VAL A 709 -24.35 10.66 -34.32
CA VAL A 709 -25.08 10.58 -33.05
C VAL A 709 -26.11 9.45 -33.06
N LYS A 710 -26.68 9.14 -34.23
CA LYS A 710 -27.55 7.99 -34.43
C LYS A 710 -26.79 6.66 -34.47
N GLN A 711 -25.45 6.72 -34.53
CA GLN A 711 -24.57 5.57 -34.75
C GLN A 711 -24.96 4.80 -36.03
N ALA A 712 -25.59 5.47 -37.00
CA ALA A 712 -26.16 4.84 -38.19
C ALA A 712 -25.10 4.20 -39.11
N ASN A 713 -23.84 4.64 -38.98
CA ASN A 713 -22.69 4.12 -39.72
C ASN A 713 -21.77 3.24 -38.86
N TRP A 714 -22.19 2.89 -37.64
CA TRP A 714 -21.44 1.98 -36.76
C TRP A 714 -22.01 0.58 -36.97
N GLU A 715 -21.68 -0.03 -38.11
CA GLU A 715 -22.06 -1.43 -38.36
C GLU A 715 -21.52 -2.31 -37.23
N SER A 716 -22.38 -3.19 -36.73
CA SER A 716 -22.12 -4.15 -35.67
C SER A 716 -20.92 -5.04 -36.00
N THR A 717 -19.81 -4.86 -35.28
CA THR A 717 -18.71 -5.84 -35.16
C THR A 717 -18.80 -6.60 -33.86
#